data_AF-A0A7L1TJ60-F1
#
_entry.id   AF-A0A7L1TJ60-F1
#
_cell.length_a   1.000
_cell.length_b   1.000
_cell.length_c   1.000
_cell.angle_alpha   90.00
_cell.angle_beta   90.00
_cell.angle_gamma   90.00
#
_symmetry.space_group_name_H-M   'P 1'
#
loop_
_entity.id
_entity.type
_entity.pdbx_description
1 polymer ?
#
loop_
_entity_poly.entity_id
_entity_poly.type
_entity_poly.pdbx_seq_one_letter_code
_entity_poly.pdbx_strand_id
1 'polypeptide(L)'
;ILGSPSFPPVDDAVMDNVRQIFGFESNKKNLGDPFVEVSFAGKTLYSRILEKNANPQWNQCLTLPAMFPSMCERMRIRVTDWDRLTHNDVIGTAFLGMSKISAPGGELEGKGGKQNGIWDLHGLGGAAWHAWRLVVALGMSLSPPGDTGWVDDGLGFLPTFGPCYINLYGSPREFTGFPDPYETLNLGKGEGVAYRGRILVELETKLVEHMEQKVEEIPNDDILRVEKYLRRRKYSLFAAFYSATMLQGVDGAVQFEVSVGNYGNKFDTTCLPLASTTQYSRAVFDGCHYYYLPWGNVKPVVVLSSYWEDIGHRTDAQNLLLYAAERLEANLEKVQVALKSNRSLVELEALASQLLDDIIADCSLKLPDVLGKASSTHLDQNLFRFRSAHLEQILKVALRLKHDNSGLSQILDQAEDWLCRLRAVAEEPQNSLPDIVIWMLQGDKRVAFARVPAHQVLYSRNVSNCCGRNCGKLQTIFLKYPQEEAMGPRIPAQVRVRLWFGLAVDEKEFNQFAEGKLSVFAETYENQTKLALVGNWGTTGLTYPKYSDVTGRIKLPKDSFRPSAGWTWAGDWFVCPEKTLLHDVDAGHLSFVEEVFENQVRLPGGQWIHMTDSYTDVNGEKVLPKDEIECPPGWKWEDVEWDTDLNRAVDEKGWEYGITIPPERKPKAWVPAEKMFHTHRRRRWVRLRRRDLEHMEAMRKHKQEELDGDGWEYASLFGWRFHLQQRRSDSFRRRRWRRRMEPLERTGPAAVFALEGALGGVTDDKSDDGKSDGKSASTLSFGVNRPTISCIFDSGSGWSLGFREEPELGSTPESHSVDPIPADPYAIVSFLHQSQKTVVEKNTLNPTWDQTLIFYEIEIFGNPRDVAESPPNILVEIYDHDTYGADEFMGRCICRPSLERSPRLSWYPVLKSGRNVGELLAAFELIQREKVRCIPGAGNALELPFFPGIHLFQFSPSSADSDLPYPPPQREPNVYVVPQGIKPVLQRTAIEILAWGLRNLKSFQLASVTSPSLLVECGGQRVQSSVIKNVKKNPNFDVCVLFMEVRLPKESLYSPPIILKIIDNRPFGRRPVVGQCTIRSLQEFYWDPSQRDAGAPQEQP
;
A
#
# COMPACT_ATOMS: atom_id res chain seq x y z
N ILE A 1 -27.43 -10.83 -20.88
CA ILE A 1 -26.57 -11.47 -19.84
C ILE A 1 -26.38 -12.92 -20.24
N LEU A 2 -25.15 -13.32 -20.59
CA LEU A 2 -24.89 -14.65 -21.16
C LEU A 2 -24.40 -15.66 -20.10
N GLY A 3 -23.42 -15.29 -19.27
CA GLY A 3 -22.98 -16.17 -18.17
C GLY A 3 -21.76 -15.68 -17.40
N SER A 4 -21.38 -16.44 -16.37
CA SER A 4 -20.18 -16.22 -15.54
C SER A 4 -19.35 -17.50 -15.47
N PRO A 5 -18.06 -17.48 -15.85
CA PRO A 5 -17.14 -18.54 -15.52
C PRO A 5 -16.72 -18.43 -14.05
N SER A 6 -17.00 -19.50 -13.31
CA SER A 6 -16.45 -19.87 -12.01
C SER A 6 -16.65 -18.81 -10.92
N PHE A 7 -17.87 -18.72 -10.41
CA PHE A 7 -18.08 -18.28 -9.03
C PHE A 7 -17.48 -19.32 -8.07
N PRO A 8 -16.81 -18.88 -7.00
CA PRO A 8 -16.38 -19.81 -5.96
C PRO A 8 -17.61 -20.50 -5.32
N PRO A 9 -17.43 -21.70 -4.74
CA PRO A 9 -18.42 -22.27 -3.83
C PRO A 9 -18.82 -21.24 -2.77
N VAL A 10 -20.09 -21.25 -2.38
CA VAL A 10 -20.54 -20.46 -1.23
C VAL A 10 -19.97 -21.14 0.01
N ASP A 11 -19.08 -20.43 0.72
CA ASP A 11 -18.38 -21.01 1.87
C ASP A 11 -19.29 -21.01 3.09
N ASP A 12 -19.86 -22.18 3.38
CA ASP A 12 -20.62 -22.49 4.60
C ASP A 12 -19.68 -22.88 5.76
N ALA A 13 -18.44 -22.38 5.76
CA ALA A 13 -17.37 -22.78 6.69
C ALA A 13 -17.73 -22.58 8.17
N VAL A 14 -18.71 -21.71 8.45
CA VAL A 14 -19.23 -21.46 9.80
C VAL A 14 -20.32 -22.49 10.17
N MET A 15 -21.23 -22.84 9.25
CA MET A 15 -22.22 -23.91 9.50
C MET A 15 -21.57 -25.29 9.60
N ASP A 16 -20.47 -25.54 8.89
CA ASP A 16 -19.72 -26.78 9.03
C ASP A 16 -19.08 -26.93 10.42
N ASN A 17 -18.57 -25.85 11.02
CA ASN A 17 -18.06 -25.87 12.40
C ASN A 17 -19.18 -26.07 13.43
N VAL A 18 -20.34 -25.43 13.25
CA VAL A 18 -21.49 -25.61 14.16
C VAL A 18 -22.10 -27.00 14.01
N ARG A 19 -22.24 -27.54 12.78
CA ARG A 19 -22.81 -28.88 12.53
C ARG A 19 -21.87 -30.02 12.89
N GLN A 20 -20.55 -29.83 12.81
CA GLN A 20 -19.55 -30.75 13.37
C GLN A 20 -19.64 -30.84 14.90
N ILE A 21 -19.92 -29.73 15.59
CA ILE A 21 -20.11 -29.73 17.05
C ILE A 21 -21.36 -30.52 17.46
N PHE A 22 -22.40 -30.57 16.62
CA PHE A 22 -23.65 -31.29 16.89
C PHE A 22 -23.76 -32.69 16.24
N GLY A 23 -22.70 -33.19 15.59
CA GLY A 23 -22.63 -34.58 15.11
C GLY A 23 -23.53 -34.91 13.92
N PHE A 24 -23.96 -33.93 13.12
CA PHE A 24 -24.68 -34.20 11.87
C PHE A 24 -23.69 -34.50 10.74
N GLU A 25 -23.94 -35.56 9.94
CA GLU A 25 -23.17 -35.85 8.73
C GLU A 25 -23.26 -34.67 7.74
N SER A 26 -22.09 -34.21 7.27
CA SER A 26 -21.94 -33.08 6.36
C SER A 26 -22.42 -33.44 4.95
N ASN A 27 -23.65 -33.10 4.60
CA ASN A 27 -24.04 -32.98 3.19
C ASN A 27 -23.50 -31.64 2.66
N LYS A 28 -22.36 -31.69 1.98
CA LYS A 28 -21.73 -30.57 1.25
C LYS A 28 -22.73 -29.92 0.28
N LYS A 29 -23.42 -28.86 0.69
CA LYS A 29 -24.10 -27.94 -0.23
C LYS A 29 -23.06 -26.95 -0.77
N ASN A 30 -22.25 -27.39 -1.72
CA ASN A 30 -21.09 -26.64 -2.24
C ASN A 30 -21.41 -25.70 -3.42
N LEU A 31 -22.68 -25.46 -3.76
CA LEU A 31 -23.04 -24.72 -4.98
C LEU A 31 -24.21 -23.79 -4.65
N GLY A 32 -24.00 -22.48 -4.76
CA GLY A 32 -25.06 -21.48 -4.63
C GLY A 32 -26.09 -21.54 -5.76
N ASP A 33 -27.21 -20.86 -5.54
CA ASP A 33 -28.34 -20.65 -6.44
C ASP A 33 -28.32 -19.20 -7.01
N PRO A 34 -27.37 -18.83 -7.89
CA PRO A 34 -27.16 -17.43 -8.27
C PRO A 34 -28.21 -16.88 -9.25
N PHE A 35 -28.55 -15.60 -9.07
CA PHE A 35 -29.29 -14.77 -10.02
C PHE A 35 -28.67 -13.37 -10.16
N VAL A 36 -29.01 -12.67 -11.24
CA VAL A 36 -28.56 -11.30 -11.52
C VAL A 36 -29.70 -10.32 -11.34
N GLU A 37 -29.46 -9.28 -10.56
CA GLU A 37 -30.30 -8.09 -10.42
C GLU A 37 -29.70 -6.94 -11.24
N VAL A 38 -30.51 -6.33 -12.10
CA VAL A 38 -30.15 -5.14 -12.87
C VAL A 38 -31.07 -4.00 -12.51
N SER A 39 -30.50 -2.87 -12.09
CA SER A 39 -31.25 -1.67 -11.68
C SER A 39 -30.75 -0.42 -12.39
N PHE A 40 -31.67 0.35 -12.99
CA PHE A 40 -31.39 1.61 -13.67
C PHE A 40 -32.61 2.54 -13.62
N ALA A 41 -32.41 3.83 -13.35
CA ALA A 41 -33.48 4.85 -13.34
C ALA A 41 -34.73 4.45 -12.51
N GLY A 42 -34.51 3.87 -11.33
CA GLY A 42 -35.58 3.45 -10.41
C GLY A 42 -36.31 2.16 -10.80
N LYS A 43 -35.92 1.52 -11.91
CA LYS A 43 -36.48 0.25 -12.39
C LYS A 43 -35.50 -0.88 -12.13
N THR A 44 -36.01 -2.06 -11.77
CA THR A 44 -35.19 -3.23 -11.42
C THR A 44 -35.77 -4.50 -12.04
N LEU A 45 -34.92 -5.30 -12.67
CA LEU A 45 -35.27 -6.61 -13.23
C LEU A 45 -34.33 -7.69 -12.70
N TYR A 46 -34.81 -8.93 -12.69
CA TYR A 46 -34.09 -10.10 -12.19
C TYR A 46 -33.98 -11.15 -13.29
N SER A 47 -32.84 -11.84 -13.34
CA SER A 47 -32.70 -13.05 -14.14
C SER A 47 -33.38 -14.24 -13.45
N ARG A 48 -33.44 -15.37 -14.15
CA ARG A 48 -33.77 -16.66 -13.54
C ARG A 48 -32.75 -17.04 -12.47
N ILE A 49 -33.21 -17.74 -11.43
CA ILE A 49 -32.38 -18.40 -10.42
C ILE A 49 -31.89 -19.71 -11.01
N LEU A 50 -30.58 -19.98 -10.92
CA LEU A 50 -29.98 -21.23 -11.39
C LEU A 50 -29.51 -22.05 -10.20
N GLU A 51 -30.27 -23.09 -9.85
CA GLU A 51 -29.97 -23.91 -8.68
C GLU A 51 -28.63 -24.65 -8.80
N LYS A 52 -27.83 -24.63 -7.72
CA LYS A 52 -26.57 -25.37 -7.56
C LYS A 52 -25.60 -25.19 -8.71
N ASN A 53 -25.36 -23.94 -9.14
CA ASN A 53 -24.52 -23.68 -10.29
C ASN A 53 -23.45 -22.60 -10.02
N ALA A 54 -22.19 -23.04 -9.89
CA ALA A 54 -21.02 -22.17 -9.76
C ALA A 54 -20.56 -21.55 -11.09
N ASN A 55 -21.07 -21.99 -12.24
CA ASN A 55 -20.77 -21.44 -13.57
C ASN A 55 -22.07 -21.11 -14.33
N PRO A 56 -22.91 -20.20 -13.79
CA PRO A 56 -24.25 -19.97 -14.31
C PRO A 56 -24.22 -19.39 -15.73
N GLN A 57 -25.06 -19.96 -16.60
CA GLN A 57 -25.38 -19.44 -17.92
C GLN A 57 -26.86 -19.05 -17.95
N TRP A 58 -27.13 -17.77 -17.75
CA TRP A 58 -28.50 -17.26 -17.74
C TRP A 58 -29.08 -17.14 -19.14
N ASN A 59 -28.28 -16.70 -20.12
CA ASN A 59 -28.71 -16.49 -21.50
C ASN A 59 -30.04 -15.69 -21.61
N GLN A 60 -30.14 -14.59 -20.87
CA GLN A 60 -31.34 -13.75 -20.80
C GLN A 60 -31.09 -12.31 -21.26
N CYS A 61 -32.05 -11.77 -22.00
CA CYS A 61 -32.17 -10.37 -22.38
C CYS A 61 -33.13 -9.66 -21.41
N LEU A 62 -32.65 -8.59 -20.77
CA LEU A 62 -33.45 -7.79 -19.83
C LEU A 62 -33.67 -6.41 -20.44
N THR A 63 -34.93 -6.06 -20.70
CA THR A 63 -35.31 -4.80 -21.35
C THR A 63 -35.86 -3.82 -20.31
N LEU A 64 -35.17 -2.69 -20.11
CA LEU A 64 -35.55 -1.63 -19.17
C LEU A 64 -35.93 -0.35 -19.94
N PRO A 65 -37.18 0.12 -19.87
CA PRO A 65 -37.55 1.40 -20.48
C PRO A 65 -37.01 2.56 -19.63
N ALA A 66 -36.34 3.52 -20.24
CA ALA A 66 -35.85 4.72 -19.57
C ALA A 66 -36.05 5.95 -20.47
N MET A 67 -36.31 7.12 -19.87
CA MET A 67 -36.34 8.39 -20.59
C MET A 67 -34.90 8.86 -20.82
N PHE A 68 -34.59 9.28 -22.04
CA PHE A 68 -33.30 9.85 -22.41
C PHE A 68 -33.44 11.32 -22.84
N PRO A 69 -32.55 12.23 -22.43
CA PRO A 69 -31.38 11.99 -21.57
C PRO A 69 -31.80 11.62 -20.13
N SER A 70 -31.14 10.62 -19.55
CA SER A 70 -31.44 10.15 -18.19
C SER A 70 -30.66 10.98 -17.17
N MET A 71 -31.31 11.40 -16.09
CA MET A 71 -30.61 12.00 -14.93
C MET A 71 -29.81 10.96 -14.13
N CYS A 72 -29.94 9.66 -14.45
CA CYS A 72 -29.25 8.57 -13.76
C CYS A 72 -27.93 8.23 -14.47
N GLU A 73 -26.82 8.49 -13.77
CA GLU A 73 -25.48 8.23 -14.30
C GLU A 73 -25.02 6.76 -14.15
N ARG A 74 -25.61 5.99 -13.23
CA ARG A 74 -25.11 4.64 -12.88
C ARG A 74 -26.18 3.57 -13.05
N MET A 75 -25.87 2.56 -13.86
CA MET A 75 -26.61 1.30 -13.89
C MET A 75 -25.95 0.30 -12.95
N ARG A 76 -26.72 -0.26 -12.01
CA ARG A 76 -26.25 -1.24 -11.05
C ARG A 76 -26.51 -2.64 -11.58
N ILE A 77 -25.48 -3.48 -11.54
CA ILE A 77 -25.58 -4.91 -11.82
C ILE A 77 -25.07 -5.66 -10.60
N ARG A 78 -25.90 -6.54 -10.05
CA ARG A 78 -25.60 -7.27 -8.82
C ARG A 78 -25.83 -8.75 -9.03
N VAL A 79 -24.92 -9.58 -8.53
CA VAL A 79 -25.10 -11.03 -8.48
C VAL A 79 -25.38 -11.41 -7.04
N THR A 80 -26.44 -12.18 -6.84
CA THR A 80 -26.95 -12.55 -5.53
C THR A 80 -27.18 -14.05 -5.50
N ASP A 81 -26.83 -14.68 -4.39
CA ASP A 81 -27.18 -16.05 -4.09
C ASP A 81 -28.58 -16.10 -3.47
N TRP A 82 -29.47 -16.90 -4.04
CA TRP A 82 -30.82 -17.03 -3.51
C TRP A 82 -30.85 -18.07 -2.39
N ASP A 83 -31.35 -17.66 -1.22
CA ASP A 83 -31.50 -18.56 -0.09
C ASP A 83 -32.96 -18.82 0.25
N ARG A 84 -33.28 -20.10 0.49
CA ARG A 84 -34.65 -20.53 0.79
C ARG A 84 -35.09 -20.22 2.22
N LEU A 85 -34.15 -20.14 3.16
CA LEU A 85 -34.42 -20.07 4.61
C LEU A 85 -33.79 -18.85 5.31
N THR A 86 -32.84 -18.18 4.65
CA THR A 86 -32.10 -17.02 5.17
C THR A 86 -32.28 -15.81 4.24
N HIS A 87 -31.69 -14.68 4.60
CA HIS A 87 -31.65 -13.53 3.70
C HIS A 87 -30.72 -13.88 2.52
N ASN A 88 -31.06 -13.40 1.32
CA ASN A 88 -30.22 -13.62 0.13
C ASN A 88 -28.85 -12.95 0.33
N ASP A 89 -27.79 -13.66 -0.02
CA ASP A 89 -26.42 -13.19 0.12
C ASP A 89 -25.91 -12.55 -1.18
N VAL A 90 -25.51 -11.28 -1.10
CA VAL A 90 -24.95 -10.59 -2.26
C VAL A 90 -23.52 -11.07 -2.50
N ILE A 91 -23.26 -11.64 -3.68
CA ILE A 91 -21.93 -12.13 -4.07
C ILE A 91 -21.04 -10.96 -4.50
N GLY A 92 -21.60 -9.99 -5.21
CA GLY A 92 -20.89 -8.79 -5.63
C GLY A 92 -21.74 -7.83 -6.45
N THR A 93 -21.35 -6.56 -6.45
CA THR A 93 -22.03 -5.48 -7.17
C THR A 93 -21.06 -4.73 -8.07
N ALA A 94 -21.45 -4.49 -9.33
CA ALA A 94 -20.75 -3.62 -10.26
C ALA A 94 -21.65 -2.47 -10.74
N PHE A 95 -21.01 -1.40 -11.22
CA PHE A 95 -21.70 -0.23 -11.75
C PHE A 95 -21.16 0.13 -13.13
N LEU A 96 -22.07 0.34 -14.09
CA LEU A 96 -21.76 0.93 -15.39
C LEU A 96 -22.11 2.42 -15.36
N GLY A 97 -21.14 3.28 -15.65
CA GLY A 97 -21.34 4.72 -15.79
C GLY A 97 -21.81 5.05 -17.20
N MET A 98 -22.98 5.68 -17.36
CA MET A 98 -23.58 6.00 -18.66
C MET A 98 -22.73 6.98 -19.46
N SER A 99 -22.16 7.99 -18.81
CA SER A 99 -21.26 8.97 -19.44
C SER A 99 -19.96 8.37 -19.97
N LYS A 100 -19.55 7.21 -19.45
CA LYS A 100 -18.31 6.52 -19.87
C LYS A 100 -18.51 5.63 -21.10
N ILE A 101 -19.76 5.34 -21.42
CA ILE A 101 -20.14 4.41 -22.50
C ILE A 101 -21.03 5.08 -23.55
N SER A 102 -21.08 6.42 -23.56
CA SER A 102 -21.80 7.26 -24.50
C SER A 102 -21.01 8.52 -24.80
N ALA A 103 -21.34 9.20 -25.89
CA ALA A 103 -20.82 10.54 -26.19
C ALA A 103 -21.95 11.43 -26.71
N PRO A 104 -22.14 12.65 -26.18
CA PRO A 104 -23.11 13.60 -26.73
C PRO A 104 -22.62 14.07 -28.10
N GLY A 105 -23.49 13.99 -29.11
CA GLY A 105 -23.21 14.58 -30.42
C GLY A 105 -23.42 16.09 -30.33
N GLY A 106 -22.34 16.87 -30.40
CA GLY A 106 -22.37 18.33 -30.45
C GLY A 106 -21.07 18.86 -31.05
N GLU A 107 -21.14 20.04 -31.69
CA GLU A 107 -19.96 20.72 -32.25
C GLU A 107 -18.87 20.85 -31.18
N LEU A 108 -17.69 20.28 -31.45
CA LEU A 108 -16.48 20.56 -30.71
C LEU A 108 -16.12 22.03 -31.01
N GLU A 109 -16.57 22.95 -30.14
CA GLU A 109 -16.45 24.41 -30.33
C GLU A 109 -15.05 24.83 -30.80
N GLY A 110 -14.99 25.25 -32.06
CA GLY A 110 -13.85 25.87 -32.70
C GLY A 110 -14.26 27.23 -33.27
N LYS A 111 -14.69 28.17 -32.43
CA LYS A 111 -14.82 29.58 -32.84
C LYS A 111 -14.21 30.50 -31.80
N GLY A 112 -12.99 30.97 -32.11
CA GLY A 112 -12.47 32.19 -31.52
C GLY A 112 -13.37 33.36 -31.91
N GLY A 113 -14.01 33.99 -30.94
CA GLY A 113 -14.84 35.17 -31.11
C GLY A 113 -14.89 35.95 -29.82
N LYS A 114 -14.25 37.13 -29.82
CA LYS A 114 -14.28 38.12 -28.72
C LYS A 114 -15.72 38.35 -28.24
N GLN A 115 -15.97 38.16 -26.95
CA GLN A 115 -17.00 38.90 -26.21
C GLN A 115 -16.38 39.54 -24.98
N ASN A 116 -16.32 40.87 -25.01
CA ASN A 116 -16.08 41.71 -23.85
C ASN A 116 -17.27 41.60 -22.89
N GLY A 117 -17.03 41.34 -21.61
CA GLY A 117 -18.07 41.42 -20.59
C GLY A 117 -17.73 40.76 -19.26
N ILE A 118 -16.90 41.44 -18.47
CA ILE A 118 -16.88 41.46 -16.99
C ILE A 118 -17.15 40.12 -16.28
N TRP A 119 -16.08 39.43 -15.88
CA TRP A 119 -16.00 38.67 -14.63
C TRP A 119 -14.56 38.76 -14.09
N ASP A 120 -14.28 39.82 -13.33
CA ASP A 120 -13.14 39.82 -12.42
C ASP A 120 -13.43 38.81 -11.30
N LEU A 121 -12.64 37.73 -11.25
CA LEU A 121 -12.61 36.81 -10.11
C LEU A 121 -11.15 36.54 -9.74
N HIS A 122 -10.48 37.57 -9.23
CA HIS A 122 -9.33 37.38 -8.36
C HIS A 122 -9.81 36.85 -7.00
N GLY A 123 -9.32 35.68 -6.62
CA GLY A 123 -9.46 35.12 -5.28
C GLY A 123 -10.63 34.14 -5.12
N LEU A 124 -10.35 32.86 -5.38
CA LEU A 124 -10.87 31.65 -4.70
C LEU A 124 -10.52 30.43 -5.57
N GLY A 125 -9.33 29.88 -5.37
CA GLY A 125 -8.97 28.57 -5.91
C GLY A 125 -9.87 27.49 -5.32
N GLY A 126 -10.43 26.64 -6.18
CA GLY A 126 -11.18 25.43 -5.80
C GLY A 126 -12.67 25.42 -6.16
N ALA A 127 -13.33 26.58 -6.29
CA ALA A 127 -14.79 26.63 -6.51
C ALA A 127 -15.20 26.56 -8.01
N ALA A 128 -14.31 26.90 -8.95
CA ALA A 128 -14.58 26.81 -10.39
C ALA A 128 -14.84 25.36 -10.86
N TRP A 129 -14.30 24.38 -10.13
CA TRP A 129 -14.47 22.94 -10.38
C TRP A 129 -15.90 22.46 -10.11
N HIS A 130 -16.61 23.08 -9.16
CA HIS A 130 -18.03 22.79 -8.89
C HIS A 130 -18.97 23.51 -9.85
N ALA A 131 -18.61 24.73 -10.32
CA ALA A 131 -19.40 25.46 -11.30
C ALA A 131 -19.38 24.80 -12.68
N TRP A 132 -18.23 24.29 -13.13
CA TRP A 132 -18.15 23.53 -14.39
C TRP A 132 -18.89 22.18 -14.31
N ARG A 133 -18.83 21.50 -13.16
CA ARG A 133 -19.67 20.32 -12.87
C ARG A 133 -21.17 20.60 -12.92
N LEU A 134 -21.63 21.78 -12.51
CA LEU A 134 -23.04 22.16 -12.55
C LEU A 134 -23.52 22.47 -13.98
N VAL A 135 -22.67 23.10 -14.79
CA VAL A 135 -23.01 23.44 -16.18
C VAL A 135 -23.08 22.19 -17.06
N VAL A 136 -22.19 21.22 -16.84
CA VAL A 136 -22.23 19.91 -17.53
C VAL A 136 -23.38 19.02 -17.02
N ALA A 137 -23.83 19.19 -15.77
CA ALA A 137 -24.93 18.41 -15.19
C ALA A 137 -26.35 18.92 -15.55
N LEU A 138 -26.50 20.11 -16.15
CA LEU A 138 -27.81 20.75 -16.38
C LEU A 138 -28.36 20.68 -17.81
N GLY A 139 -27.70 19.97 -18.73
CA GLY A 139 -28.33 19.48 -19.98
C GLY A 139 -29.23 20.46 -20.73
N MET A 140 -28.80 21.70 -20.94
CA MET A 140 -29.60 22.68 -21.71
C MET A 140 -29.42 22.45 -23.21
N SER A 141 -30.43 21.82 -23.81
CA SER A 141 -30.66 21.78 -25.25
C SER A 141 -31.57 22.93 -25.67
N LEU A 142 -31.22 23.62 -26.75
CA LEU A 142 -32.16 24.42 -27.54
C LEU A 142 -31.90 24.17 -29.04
N SER A 143 -32.96 23.87 -29.78
CA SER A 143 -33.01 23.80 -31.26
C SER A 143 -34.37 24.37 -31.72
N PRO A 144 -34.63 24.66 -33.02
CA PRO A 144 -33.78 25.08 -34.16
C PRO A 144 -34.37 26.43 -34.75
N PRO A 145 -34.24 26.92 -36.03
CA PRO A 145 -34.10 26.23 -37.35
C PRO A 145 -33.05 26.81 -38.33
N GLY A 146 -32.71 26.04 -39.39
CA GLY A 146 -32.15 26.60 -40.62
C GLY A 146 -31.17 25.68 -41.38
N ASP A 147 -31.68 25.08 -42.46
CA ASP A 147 -30.98 24.28 -43.47
C ASP A 147 -29.79 25.02 -44.12
N THR A 148 -28.61 24.36 -44.23
CA THR A 148 -27.62 24.49 -45.34
C THR A 148 -26.35 23.65 -45.09
N GLY A 149 -26.27 22.51 -45.79
CA GLY A 149 -25.07 21.94 -46.44
C GLY A 149 -23.69 21.94 -45.76
N TRP A 150 -23.25 20.73 -45.39
CA TRP A 150 -21.87 20.22 -45.38
C TRP A 150 -20.89 20.68 -44.28
N VAL A 151 -21.00 20.14 -43.05
CA VAL A 151 -19.90 19.78 -42.12
C VAL A 151 -20.40 18.65 -41.17
N ASP A 152 -19.53 17.73 -40.74
CA ASP A 152 -19.80 16.47 -40.02
C ASP A 152 -20.40 16.62 -38.59
N ASP A 153 -21.69 16.30 -38.44
CA ASP A 153 -22.47 16.23 -37.19
C ASP A 153 -22.30 14.87 -36.42
N GLY A 154 -21.33 14.01 -36.75
CA GLY A 154 -21.46 12.55 -36.60
C GLY A 154 -20.79 11.78 -35.45
N LEU A 155 -20.20 12.38 -34.41
CA LEU A 155 -19.39 11.65 -33.40
C LEU A 155 -20.13 11.19 -32.12
N GLY A 156 -21.39 11.60 -31.92
CA GLY A 156 -22.19 11.19 -30.77
C GLY A 156 -22.69 9.74 -30.88
N PHE A 157 -22.74 9.02 -29.76
CA PHE A 157 -23.32 7.67 -29.70
C PHE A 157 -24.05 7.43 -28.38
N LEU A 158 -25.15 6.67 -28.45
CA LEU A 158 -25.95 6.29 -27.29
C LEU A 158 -25.20 5.28 -26.41
N PRO A 159 -25.57 5.13 -25.11
CA PRO A 159 -24.95 4.16 -24.22
C PRO A 159 -24.90 2.76 -24.83
N THR A 160 -23.70 2.22 -24.97
CA THR A 160 -23.47 0.88 -25.54
C THR A 160 -22.31 0.22 -24.81
N PHE A 161 -22.41 -1.08 -24.52
CA PHE A 161 -21.35 -1.81 -23.82
C PHE A 161 -21.31 -3.27 -24.28
N GLY A 162 -20.11 -3.82 -24.39
CA GLY A 162 -19.88 -5.24 -24.61
C GLY A 162 -20.21 -5.73 -26.03
N PRO A 163 -20.23 -7.06 -26.24
CA PRO A 163 -20.05 -8.11 -25.23
C PRO A 163 -18.70 -8.05 -24.50
N CYS A 164 -18.72 -7.89 -23.17
CA CYS A 164 -17.50 -7.82 -22.35
C CYS A 164 -17.75 -8.36 -20.93
N TYR A 165 -16.72 -8.94 -20.33
CA TYR A 165 -16.75 -9.32 -18.92
C TYR A 165 -16.64 -8.10 -18.01
N ILE A 166 -17.42 -8.12 -16.92
CA ILE A 166 -17.33 -7.19 -15.80
C ILE A 166 -16.84 -7.97 -14.59
N ASN A 167 -15.74 -7.54 -13.99
CA ASN A 167 -15.18 -8.14 -12.78
C ASN A 167 -15.96 -7.69 -11.54
N LEU A 168 -16.27 -8.63 -10.65
CA LEU A 168 -16.99 -8.42 -9.41
C LEU A 168 -16.02 -8.55 -8.23
N TYR A 169 -16.01 -7.55 -7.36
CA TYR A 169 -15.21 -7.52 -6.13
C TYR A 169 -16.13 -7.35 -4.92
N GLY A 170 -15.74 -7.93 -3.79
CA GLY A 170 -16.54 -7.92 -2.55
C GLY A 170 -15.68 -8.15 -1.31
N SER A 171 -16.30 -8.61 -0.21
CA SER A 171 -15.63 -8.91 1.07
C SER A 171 -14.58 -10.03 0.94
N PRO A 172 -13.66 -10.20 1.91
CA PRO A 172 -12.82 -11.40 1.99
C PRO A 172 -13.67 -12.68 2.07
N ARG A 173 -13.17 -13.79 1.52
CA ARG A 173 -13.88 -15.08 1.61
C ARG A 173 -13.78 -15.68 3.02
N GLU A 174 -12.69 -15.39 3.72
CA GLU A 174 -12.39 -15.94 5.03
C GLU A 174 -12.57 -14.85 6.11
N PHE A 175 -13.64 -14.94 6.90
CA PHE A 175 -13.82 -14.10 8.10
C PHE A 175 -14.32 -14.93 9.28
N THR A 176 -13.96 -14.51 10.50
CA THR A 176 -14.35 -15.18 11.74
C THR A 176 -15.28 -14.26 12.54
N GLY A 177 -16.58 -14.38 12.36
CA GLY A 177 -17.59 -13.61 13.09
C GLY A 177 -18.95 -13.64 12.40
N PHE A 178 -20.05 -13.62 13.17
CA PHE A 178 -21.40 -13.43 12.64
C PHE A 178 -21.99 -12.17 13.27
N PRO A 179 -22.51 -11.21 12.47
CA PRO A 179 -22.57 -11.16 10.99
C PRO A 179 -21.21 -10.87 10.30
N ASP A 180 -21.13 -11.02 8.96
CA ASP A 180 -19.94 -10.63 8.16
C ASP A 180 -19.64 -9.14 8.39
N PRO A 181 -18.51 -8.79 9.03
CA PRO A 181 -18.17 -7.39 9.28
C PRO A 181 -17.90 -6.59 8.00
N TYR A 182 -17.77 -7.26 6.85
CA TYR A 182 -17.43 -6.69 5.56
C TYR A 182 -18.58 -6.73 4.53
N GLU A 183 -19.80 -7.10 4.93
CA GLU A 183 -20.95 -7.29 4.04
C GLU A 183 -21.22 -6.07 3.14
N THR A 184 -20.95 -4.86 3.63
CA THR A 184 -21.13 -3.61 2.89
C THR A 184 -20.30 -3.56 1.60
N LEU A 185 -19.15 -4.25 1.55
CA LEU A 185 -18.31 -4.34 0.36
C LEU A 185 -19.02 -5.11 -0.77
N ASN A 186 -19.79 -6.15 -0.44
CA ASN A 186 -20.56 -6.92 -1.43
C ASN A 186 -21.68 -6.08 -2.06
N LEU A 187 -22.22 -5.12 -1.30
CA LEU A 187 -23.22 -4.16 -1.77
C LEU A 187 -22.63 -3.06 -2.67
N GLY A 188 -21.31 -3.05 -2.87
CA GLY A 188 -20.59 -2.02 -3.62
C GLY A 188 -20.40 -0.72 -2.85
N LYS A 189 -20.46 -0.76 -1.51
CA LYS A 189 -20.11 0.37 -0.63
C LYS A 189 -18.65 0.20 -0.20
N GLY A 190 -17.76 0.93 -0.87
CA GLY A 190 -16.31 0.85 -0.68
C GLY A 190 -15.59 0.04 -1.77
N GLU A 191 -14.26 -0.03 -1.66
CA GLU A 191 -13.42 -0.81 -2.57
C GLU A 191 -13.50 -2.30 -2.21
N GLY A 192 -14.14 -3.12 -3.06
CA GLY A 192 -14.16 -4.57 -2.87
C GLY A 192 -12.73 -5.14 -2.80
N VAL A 193 -12.45 -5.97 -1.80
CA VAL A 193 -11.10 -6.39 -1.44
C VAL A 193 -10.70 -7.73 -2.06
N ALA A 194 -11.67 -8.60 -2.34
CA ALA A 194 -11.44 -9.90 -2.96
C ALA A 194 -12.23 -10.07 -4.25
N TYR A 195 -11.65 -10.77 -5.22
CA TYR A 195 -12.32 -11.14 -6.46
C TYR A 195 -13.41 -12.18 -6.19
N ARG A 196 -14.64 -11.86 -6.60
CA ARG A 196 -15.84 -12.68 -6.38
C ARG A 196 -16.33 -13.39 -7.64
N GLY A 197 -15.92 -12.95 -8.82
CA GLY A 197 -16.29 -13.56 -10.10
C GLY A 197 -16.37 -12.53 -11.21
N ARG A 198 -16.95 -12.91 -12.35
CA ARG A 198 -17.15 -11.98 -13.48
C ARG A 198 -18.35 -12.36 -14.33
N ILE A 199 -19.04 -11.37 -14.88
CA ILE A 199 -20.26 -11.58 -15.68
C ILE A 199 -20.08 -11.05 -17.10
N LEU A 200 -20.50 -11.82 -18.11
CA LEU A 200 -20.50 -11.38 -19.51
C LEU A 200 -21.79 -10.64 -19.83
N VAL A 201 -21.66 -9.36 -20.18
CA VAL A 201 -22.78 -8.45 -20.40
C VAL A 201 -22.62 -7.72 -21.74
N GLU A 202 -23.76 -7.49 -22.40
CA GLU A 202 -23.92 -6.62 -23.56
C GLU A 202 -25.08 -5.66 -23.24
N LEU A 203 -24.91 -4.38 -23.53
CA LEU A 203 -25.89 -3.30 -23.38
C LEU A 203 -26.07 -2.63 -24.74
N GLU A 204 -27.31 -2.61 -25.20
CA GLU A 204 -27.73 -1.95 -26.43
C GLU A 204 -28.84 -0.95 -26.09
N THR A 205 -28.70 0.30 -26.54
CA THR A 205 -29.72 1.33 -26.37
C THR A 205 -30.46 1.57 -27.68
N LYS A 206 -31.80 1.48 -27.65
CA LYS A 206 -32.68 1.76 -28.79
C LYS A 206 -33.67 2.86 -28.41
N LEU A 207 -33.79 3.87 -29.27
CA LEU A 207 -34.82 4.90 -29.13
C LEU A 207 -36.14 4.36 -29.68
N VAL A 208 -37.16 4.30 -28.83
CA VAL A 208 -38.49 3.75 -29.14
C VAL A 208 -39.55 4.60 -28.44
N GLU A 209 -40.73 4.75 -29.05
CA GLU A 209 -41.82 5.57 -28.50
C GLU A 209 -42.46 4.93 -27.25
N HIS A 210 -42.67 3.62 -27.27
CA HIS A 210 -43.26 2.86 -26.17
C HIS A 210 -42.57 1.50 -26.04
N MET A 211 -42.13 1.13 -24.84
CA MET A 211 -41.58 -0.20 -24.55
C MET A 211 -41.88 -0.61 -23.12
N GLU A 212 -42.25 -1.87 -22.93
CA GLU A 212 -42.52 -2.47 -21.61
C GLU A 212 -41.27 -3.17 -21.05
N GLN A 213 -41.27 -3.37 -19.73
CA GLN A 213 -40.24 -4.18 -19.07
C GLN A 213 -40.45 -5.65 -19.42
N LYS A 214 -39.42 -6.31 -19.94
CA LYS A 214 -39.49 -7.74 -20.28
C LYS A 214 -38.16 -8.45 -20.04
N VAL A 215 -38.25 -9.74 -19.73
CA VAL A 215 -37.13 -10.68 -19.60
C VAL A 215 -37.37 -11.81 -20.58
N GLU A 216 -36.47 -12.00 -21.54
CA GLU A 216 -36.60 -12.98 -22.63
C GLU A 216 -35.33 -13.84 -22.72
N GLU A 217 -35.43 -15.03 -23.32
CA GLU A 217 -34.26 -15.84 -23.63
C GLU A 217 -33.53 -15.27 -24.86
N ILE A 218 -32.20 -15.33 -24.84
CA ILE A 218 -31.37 -14.90 -25.97
C ILE A 218 -31.43 -15.99 -27.06
N PRO A 219 -31.70 -15.63 -28.33
CA PRO A 219 -31.67 -16.59 -29.44
C PRO A 219 -30.31 -17.29 -29.57
N ASN A 220 -30.31 -18.57 -29.97
CA ASN A 220 -29.08 -19.36 -30.12
C ASN A 220 -28.07 -18.73 -31.10
N ASP A 221 -28.55 -18.11 -32.18
CA ASP A 221 -27.69 -17.43 -33.16
C ASP A 221 -26.88 -16.29 -32.53
N ASP A 222 -27.48 -15.54 -31.60
CA ASP A 222 -26.81 -14.47 -30.87
C ASP A 222 -25.82 -15.03 -29.84
N ILE A 223 -26.11 -16.18 -29.23
CA ILE A 223 -25.17 -16.87 -28.32
C ILE A 223 -23.92 -17.29 -29.10
N LEU A 224 -24.09 -17.91 -30.27
CA LEU A 224 -22.99 -18.32 -31.16
C LEU A 224 -22.13 -17.12 -31.60
N ARG A 225 -22.76 -15.97 -31.87
CA ARG A 225 -22.04 -14.72 -32.21
C ARG A 225 -21.11 -14.27 -31.08
N VAL A 226 -21.44 -14.57 -29.83
CA VAL A 226 -20.66 -14.14 -28.66
C VAL A 226 -19.55 -15.13 -28.26
N GLU A 227 -19.58 -16.38 -28.74
CA GLU A 227 -18.54 -17.38 -28.43
C GLU A 227 -17.12 -16.91 -28.73
N LYS A 228 -16.94 -16.07 -29.76
CA LYS A 228 -15.64 -15.49 -30.10
C LYS A 228 -15.02 -14.65 -28.97
N TYR A 229 -15.84 -14.07 -28.08
CA TYR A 229 -15.39 -13.29 -26.92
C TYR A 229 -15.10 -14.16 -25.68
N LEU A 230 -15.42 -15.46 -25.72
CA LEU A 230 -15.10 -16.41 -24.64
C LEU A 230 -13.68 -17.00 -24.77
N ARG A 231 -12.99 -16.70 -25.87
CA ARG A 231 -11.65 -17.22 -26.15
C ARG A 231 -10.63 -16.64 -25.18
N ARG A 232 -10.01 -17.51 -24.42
CA ARG A 232 -8.96 -17.17 -23.44
C ARG A 232 -7.58 -17.49 -23.98
N ARG A 233 -6.62 -16.63 -23.67
CA ARG A 233 -5.18 -16.85 -23.86
C ARG A 233 -4.51 -17.01 -22.51
N LYS A 234 -3.37 -17.71 -22.51
CA LYS A 234 -2.52 -17.84 -21.32
C LYS A 234 -1.74 -16.54 -21.10
N TYR A 235 -1.76 -16.05 -19.87
CA TYR A 235 -0.96 -14.95 -19.36
C TYR A 235 -0.06 -15.45 -18.22
N SER A 236 1.08 -14.80 -18.07
CA SER A 236 2.11 -15.13 -17.10
C SER A 236 2.42 -13.90 -16.24
N LEU A 237 2.38 -14.06 -14.92
CA LEU A 237 2.66 -13.01 -13.94
C LEU A 237 3.93 -13.38 -13.15
N PHE A 238 4.82 -12.41 -13.02
CA PHE A 238 6.01 -12.46 -12.20
C PHE A 238 5.96 -11.37 -11.13
N ALA A 239 6.28 -11.72 -9.89
CA ALA A 239 6.38 -10.79 -8.77
C ALA A 239 7.63 -11.08 -7.92
N ALA A 240 8.57 -10.12 -7.88
CA ALA A 240 9.77 -10.21 -7.03
C ALA A 240 9.71 -9.18 -5.89
N PHE A 241 9.80 -9.64 -4.65
CA PHE A 241 9.70 -8.79 -3.46
C PHE A 241 11.10 -8.37 -2.97
N TYR A 242 11.37 -7.07 -2.99
CA TYR A 242 12.66 -6.51 -2.60
C TYR A 242 12.73 -6.17 -1.12
N SER A 243 11.65 -5.68 -0.53
CA SER A 243 11.57 -5.38 0.90
C SER A 243 10.12 -5.37 1.39
N ALA A 244 9.93 -5.70 2.66
CA ALA A 244 8.69 -5.50 3.39
C ALA A 244 9.03 -4.88 4.75
N THR A 245 8.57 -3.66 4.96
CA THR A 245 8.98 -2.77 6.06
C THR A 245 7.75 -2.13 6.69
N MET A 246 7.92 -1.31 7.73
CA MET A 246 6.83 -0.63 8.43
C MET A 246 5.79 -1.57 9.04
N LEU A 247 6.22 -2.76 9.45
CA LEU A 247 5.34 -3.73 10.08
C LEU A 247 5.10 -3.34 11.54
N GLN A 248 3.83 -3.31 11.96
CA GLN A 248 3.40 -3.10 13.35
C GLN A 248 2.42 -4.20 13.78
N GLY A 249 2.44 -4.59 15.06
CA GLY A 249 1.52 -5.59 15.61
C GLY A 249 1.65 -6.96 14.93
N VAL A 250 2.88 -7.37 14.61
CA VAL A 250 3.16 -8.65 13.95
C VAL A 250 3.62 -9.67 14.98
N ASP A 251 2.67 -10.49 15.46
CA ASP A 251 2.91 -11.48 16.50
C ASP A 251 3.38 -12.85 15.94
N GLY A 252 3.34 -13.02 14.62
CA GLY A 252 3.58 -14.31 13.95
C GLY A 252 4.43 -14.21 12.68
N ALA A 253 4.66 -15.36 12.03
CA ALA A 253 5.35 -15.41 10.75
C ALA A 253 4.45 -14.83 9.64
N VAL A 254 5.04 -13.95 8.81
CA VAL A 254 4.38 -13.26 7.71
C VAL A 254 4.66 -13.99 6.40
N GLN A 255 3.64 -14.09 5.56
CA GLN A 255 3.71 -14.58 4.19
C GLN A 255 2.95 -13.61 3.27
N PHE A 256 3.45 -13.37 2.06
CA PHE A 256 2.70 -12.64 1.04
C PHE A 256 2.13 -13.62 0.00
N GLU A 257 0.91 -13.36 -0.44
CA GLU A 257 0.24 -14.08 -1.52
C GLU A 257 -0.05 -13.09 -2.66
N VAL A 258 0.14 -13.53 -3.91
CA VAL A 258 -0.23 -12.78 -5.11
C VAL A 258 -1.23 -13.58 -5.92
N SER A 259 -2.33 -12.94 -6.33
CA SER A 259 -3.39 -13.58 -7.11
C SER A 259 -3.92 -12.68 -8.22
N VAL A 260 -4.42 -13.28 -9.31
CA VAL A 260 -5.18 -12.60 -10.37
C VAL A 260 -6.47 -13.38 -10.59
N GLY A 261 -7.61 -12.77 -10.28
CA GLY A 261 -8.88 -13.49 -10.19
C GLY A 261 -8.81 -14.61 -9.14
N ASN A 262 -9.12 -15.84 -9.53
CA ASN A 262 -8.96 -17.03 -8.67
C ASN A 262 -7.55 -17.65 -8.76
N TYR A 263 -6.76 -17.32 -9.78
CA TYR A 263 -5.43 -17.91 -9.97
C TYR A 263 -4.46 -17.37 -8.92
N GLY A 264 -3.83 -18.28 -8.17
CA GLY A 264 -2.89 -17.96 -7.10
C GLY A 264 -3.51 -17.81 -5.72
N ASN A 265 -4.84 -17.86 -5.59
CA ASN A 265 -5.48 -17.91 -4.27
C ASN A 265 -5.17 -19.25 -3.57
N LYS A 266 -4.44 -19.22 -2.45
CA LYS A 266 -4.01 -20.42 -1.70
C LYS A 266 -5.18 -21.20 -1.11
N PHE A 267 -6.31 -20.54 -0.84
CA PHE A 267 -7.49 -21.14 -0.23
C PHE A 267 -8.53 -21.63 -1.27
N ASP A 268 -8.33 -21.31 -2.56
CA ASP A 268 -9.23 -21.74 -3.62
C ASP A 268 -8.77 -23.08 -4.22
N THR A 269 -9.65 -24.08 -4.19
CA THR A 269 -9.37 -25.43 -4.73
C THR A 269 -9.83 -25.61 -6.18
N THR A 270 -10.47 -24.60 -6.79
CA THR A 270 -10.97 -24.69 -8.18
C THR A 270 -9.86 -24.54 -9.22
N CYS A 271 -8.75 -23.92 -8.83
CA CYS A 271 -7.61 -23.65 -9.70
C CYS A 271 -6.43 -24.58 -9.38
N LEU A 272 -5.54 -24.78 -10.36
CA LEU A 272 -4.29 -25.50 -10.13
C LEU A 272 -3.45 -24.75 -9.07
N PRO A 273 -2.78 -25.48 -8.17
CA PRO A 273 -1.89 -24.87 -7.19
C PRO A 273 -0.66 -24.27 -7.88
N LEU A 274 -0.46 -22.96 -7.71
CA LEU A 274 0.65 -22.19 -8.30
C LEU A 274 1.62 -21.71 -7.23
N ALA A 275 2.84 -21.30 -7.62
CA ALA A 275 3.84 -20.70 -6.74
C ALA A 275 3.49 -19.24 -6.40
N SER A 276 2.31 -19.04 -5.81
CA SER A 276 1.66 -17.75 -5.55
C SER A 276 2.00 -17.12 -4.21
N THR A 277 2.79 -17.80 -3.36
CA THR A 277 3.09 -17.35 -2.00
C THR A 277 4.58 -17.29 -1.73
N THR A 278 5.03 -16.26 -1.02
CA THR A 278 6.41 -16.18 -0.51
C THR A 278 6.66 -17.23 0.56
N GLN A 279 7.92 -17.47 0.91
CA GLN A 279 8.24 -18.21 2.13
C GLN A 279 7.78 -17.41 3.36
N TYR A 280 7.49 -18.13 4.45
CA TYR A 280 7.22 -17.49 5.73
C TYR A 280 8.49 -16.82 6.25
N SER A 281 8.38 -15.59 6.74
CA SER A 281 9.47 -14.88 7.39
C SER A 281 8.98 -14.21 8.67
N ARG A 282 9.82 -14.17 9.69
CA ARG A 282 9.52 -13.42 10.92
C ARG A 282 10.04 -12.00 10.82
N ALA A 283 9.26 -11.09 11.38
CA ALA A 283 9.61 -9.68 11.42
C ALA A 283 10.68 -9.42 12.49
N VAL A 284 11.63 -8.56 12.17
CA VAL A 284 12.75 -8.14 13.04
C VAL A 284 12.55 -6.67 13.37
N PHE A 285 12.75 -6.31 14.64
CA PHE A 285 12.62 -4.93 15.07
C PHE A 285 13.79 -4.09 14.52
N ASP A 286 13.50 -2.89 14.05
CA ASP A 286 14.51 -2.00 13.47
C ASP A 286 15.34 -1.24 14.52
N GLY A 287 14.99 -1.37 15.80
CA GLY A 287 15.66 -0.71 16.91
C GLY A 287 15.00 0.59 17.38
N CYS A 288 13.92 1.05 16.75
CA CYS A 288 13.24 2.29 17.10
C CYS A 288 11.71 2.15 17.19
N HIS A 289 11.01 1.84 16.08
CA HIS A 289 9.54 1.86 16.07
C HIS A 289 8.90 0.75 15.24
N TYR A 290 9.55 0.29 14.18
CA TYR A 290 8.95 -0.60 13.19
C TYR A 290 9.63 -1.97 13.14
N TYR A 291 8.92 -2.93 12.57
CA TYR A 291 9.50 -4.21 12.19
C TYR A 291 9.66 -4.30 10.66
N TYR A 292 10.58 -5.15 10.21
CA TYR A 292 10.81 -5.44 8.79
C TYR A 292 11.11 -6.92 8.56
N LEU A 293 10.95 -7.42 7.33
CA LEU A 293 11.33 -8.78 6.97
C LEU A 293 12.79 -8.84 6.47
N PRO A 294 13.68 -9.64 7.09
CA PRO A 294 15.11 -9.63 6.82
C PRO A 294 15.49 -10.51 5.61
N TRP A 295 14.94 -10.22 4.43
CA TRP A 295 15.23 -11.01 3.21
C TRP A 295 16.67 -10.84 2.68
N GLY A 296 17.36 -9.75 3.03
CA GLY A 296 18.78 -9.55 2.63
C GLY A 296 18.97 -9.64 1.11
N ASN A 297 19.97 -10.38 0.65
CA ASN A 297 20.28 -10.56 -0.78
C ASN A 297 19.42 -11.63 -1.49
N VAL A 298 18.61 -12.40 -0.75
CA VAL A 298 17.76 -13.47 -1.30
C VAL A 298 16.32 -13.00 -1.28
N LYS A 299 15.82 -12.54 -2.43
CA LYS A 299 14.48 -11.96 -2.57
C LYS A 299 13.47 -13.05 -2.93
N PRO A 300 12.32 -13.17 -2.22
CA PRO A 300 11.31 -14.15 -2.58
C PRO A 300 10.59 -13.74 -3.87
N VAL A 301 10.28 -14.74 -4.69
CA VAL A 301 9.65 -14.56 -5.99
C VAL A 301 8.39 -15.41 -6.08
N VAL A 302 7.35 -14.84 -6.67
CA VAL A 302 6.08 -15.47 -6.97
C VAL A 302 5.87 -15.48 -8.48
N VAL A 303 5.42 -16.62 -9.00
CA VAL A 303 5.09 -16.79 -10.42
C VAL A 303 3.77 -17.52 -10.54
N LEU A 304 2.87 -17.00 -11.37
CA LEU A 304 1.58 -17.64 -11.65
C LEU A 304 1.21 -17.50 -13.13
N SER A 305 0.45 -18.46 -13.61
CA SER A 305 -0.17 -18.44 -14.93
C SER A 305 -1.68 -18.30 -14.78
N SER A 306 -2.31 -17.62 -15.73
CA SER A 306 -3.74 -17.38 -15.72
C SER A 306 -4.31 -17.33 -17.15
N TYR A 307 -5.62 -17.44 -17.30
CA TYR A 307 -6.27 -17.52 -18.61
C TYR A 307 -7.38 -16.47 -18.75
N TRP A 308 -7.20 -15.52 -19.67
CA TRP A 308 -8.08 -14.37 -19.86
C TRP A 308 -8.27 -14.01 -21.33
N GLU A 309 -9.24 -13.16 -21.62
CA GLU A 309 -9.45 -12.62 -22.96
C GLU A 309 -8.27 -11.72 -23.37
N ASP A 310 -8.03 -11.63 -24.68
CA ASP A 310 -7.00 -10.75 -25.24
C ASP A 310 -7.59 -9.36 -25.52
N ILE A 311 -7.37 -8.45 -24.56
CA ILE A 311 -7.79 -7.04 -24.63
C ILE A 311 -6.64 -6.08 -24.91
N GLY A 312 -5.58 -6.56 -25.58
CA GLY A 312 -4.39 -5.75 -25.90
C GLY A 312 -4.73 -4.43 -26.59
N HIS A 313 -5.70 -4.43 -27.52
CA HIS A 313 -6.11 -3.20 -28.23
C HIS A 313 -6.72 -2.12 -27.32
N ARG A 314 -7.40 -2.52 -26.23
CA ARG A 314 -7.97 -1.58 -25.24
C ARG A 314 -6.90 -1.03 -24.31
N THR A 315 -6.09 -1.94 -23.77
CA THR A 315 -5.03 -1.61 -22.81
C THR A 315 -3.90 -0.80 -23.45
N ASP A 316 -3.50 -1.11 -24.69
CA ASP A 316 -2.53 -0.33 -25.45
C ASP A 316 -3.03 1.10 -25.71
N ALA A 317 -4.28 1.25 -26.16
CA ALA A 317 -4.89 2.56 -26.39
C ALA A 317 -4.96 3.38 -25.09
N GLN A 318 -5.40 2.76 -24.00
CA GLN A 318 -5.43 3.37 -22.67
C GLN A 318 -4.03 3.81 -22.21
N ASN A 319 -3.04 2.93 -22.31
CA ASN A 319 -1.68 3.21 -21.84
C ASN A 319 -1.00 4.31 -22.67
N LEU A 320 -1.22 4.38 -23.98
CA LEU A 320 -0.73 5.48 -24.82
C LEU A 320 -1.30 6.84 -24.38
N LEU A 321 -2.60 6.90 -24.09
CA LEU A 321 -3.26 8.12 -23.63
C LEU A 321 -2.79 8.53 -22.24
N LEU A 322 -2.64 7.57 -21.33
CA LEU A 322 -2.09 7.81 -19.99
C LEU A 322 -0.64 8.27 -20.06
N TYR A 323 0.18 7.67 -20.92
CA TYR A 323 1.57 8.09 -21.12
C TYR A 323 1.66 9.56 -21.56
N ALA A 324 0.85 9.97 -22.55
CA ALA A 324 0.78 11.36 -23.00
C ALA A 324 0.35 12.31 -21.87
N ALA A 325 -0.66 11.93 -21.08
CA ALA A 325 -1.13 12.70 -19.94
C ALA A 325 -0.05 12.85 -18.84
N GLU A 326 0.63 11.77 -18.49
CA GLU A 326 1.67 11.76 -17.45
C GLU A 326 2.90 12.57 -17.87
N ARG A 327 3.32 12.48 -19.14
CA ARG A 327 4.43 13.27 -19.67
C ARG A 327 4.08 14.76 -19.71
N LEU A 328 2.85 15.10 -20.09
CA LEU A 328 2.34 16.48 -20.06
C LEU A 328 2.31 17.04 -18.63
N GLU A 329 1.82 16.27 -17.66
CA GLU A 329 1.84 16.64 -16.25
C GLU A 329 3.27 16.86 -15.73
N ALA A 330 4.19 15.94 -16.02
CA ALA A 330 5.59 16.09 -15.61
C ALA A 330 6.25 17.33 -16.22
N ASN A 331 5.89 17.71 -17.46
CA ASN A 331 6.38 18.92 -18.08
C ASN A 331 5.75 20.19 -17.47
N LEU A 332 4.46 20.18 -17.14
CA LEU A 332 3.80 21.26 -16.41
C LEU A 332 4.44 21.49 -15.05
N GLU A 333 4.70 20.41 -14.28
CA GLU A 333 5.40 20.50 -12.99
C GLU A 333 6.78 21.14 -13.13
N LYS A 334 7.57 20.74 -14.16
CA LYS A 334 8.90 21.34 -14.42
C LYS A 334 8.79 22.85 -14.68
N VAL A 335 7.81 23.28 -15.49
CA VAL A 335 7.59 24.72 -15.78
C VAL A 335 7.15 25.46 -14.52
N GLN A 336 6.22 24.89 -13.73
CA GLN A 336 5.75 25.49 -12.48
C GLN A 336 6.87 25.63 -11.44
N VAL A 337 7.75 24.63 -11.32
CA VAL A 337 8.94 24.69 -10.45
C VAL A 337 9.91 25.78 -10.93
N ALA A 338 10.12 25.91 -12.24
CA ALA A 338 10.96 26.96 -12.80
C ALA A 338 10.37 28.37 -12.58
N LEU A 339 9.06 28.52 -12.69
CA LEU A 339 8.33 29.77 -12.37
C LEU A 339 8.50 30.16 -10.90
N LYS A 340 8.28 29.21 -9.98
CA LYS A 340 8.45 29.44 -8.54
C LYS A 340 9.89 29.77 -8.15
N SER A 341 10.86 29.23 -8.88
CA SER A 341 12.30 29.47 -8.66
C SER A 341 12.80 30.77 -9.31
N ASN A 342 11.92 31.56 -9.93
CA ASN A 342 12.23 32.81 -10.64
C ASN A 342 13.38 32.67 -11.67
N ARG A 343 13.35 31.58 -12.44
CA ARG A 343 14.35 31.32 -13.49
C ARG A 343 14.22 32.30 -14.66
N SER A 344 15.25 32.35 -15.51
CA SER A 344 15.28 33.26 -16.66
C SER A 344 14.13 33.00 -17.65
N LEU A 345 13.64 34.05 -18.30
CA LEU A 345 12.56 33.95 -19.29
C LEU A 345 12.91 32.97 -20.44
N VAL A 346 14.19 32.94 -20.84
CA VAL A 346 14.70 32.05 -21.91
C VAL A 346 14.57 30.57 -21.53
N GLU A 347 14.84 30.22 -20.27
CA GLU A 347 14.66 28.84 -19.79
C GLU A 347 13.19 28.44 -19.73
N LEU A 348 12.30 29.37 -19.34
CA LEU A 348 10.86 29.13 -19.30
C LEU A 348 10.29 28.92 -20.70
N GLU A 349 10.69 29.73 -21.67
CA GLU A 349 10.31 29.57 -23.08
C GLU A 349 10.83 28.25 -23.66
N ALA A 350 12.05 27.84 -23.32
CA ALA A 350 12.61 26.56 -23.75
C ALA A 350 11.82 25.36 -23.19
N LEU A 351 11.45 25.39 -21.90
CA LEU A 351 10.62 24.36 -21.27
C LEU A 351 9.20 24.30 -21.87
N ALA A 352 8.61 25.46 -22.17
CA ALA A 352 7.31 25.53 -22.83
C ALA A 352 7.34 25.01 -24.27
N SER A 353 8.41 25.31 -25.02
CA SER A 353 8.63 24.74 -26.35
C SER A 353 8.78 23.21 -26.30
N GLN A 354 9.55 22.69 -25.32
CA GLN A 354 9.69 21.25 -25.12
C GLN A 354 8.34 20.60 -24.77
N LEU A 355 7.51 21.24 -23.95
CA LEU A 355 6.16 20.78 -23.64
C LEU A 355 5.31 20.66 -24.92
N LEU A 356 5.36 21.66 -25.81
CA LEU A 356 4.65 21.64 -27.09
C LEU A 356 5.17 20.55 -28.03
N ASP A 357 6.49 20.36 -28.10
CA ASP A 357 7.09 19.29 -28.90
C ASP A 357 6.67 17.90 -28.43
N ASP A 358 6.65 17.71 -27.12
CA ASP A 358 6.26 16.46 -26.49
C ASP A 358 4.80 16.12 -26.75
N ILE A 359 3.87 17.06 -26.55
CA ILE A 359 2.45 16.83 -26.80
C ILE A 359 2.15 16.62 -28.30
N ILE A 360 2.86 17.33 -29.19
CA ILE A 360 2.75 17.11 -30.64
C ILE A 360 3.20 15.69 -30.99
N ALA A 361 4.33 15.24 -30.46
CA ALA A 361 4.85 13.89 -30.70
C ALA A 361 3.88 12.82 -30.19
N ASP A 362 3.37 12.98 -28.96
CA ASP A 362 2.48 12.00 -28.32
C ASP A 362 1.11 11.93 -29.01
N CYS A 363 0.48 13.07 -29.33
CA CYS A 363 -0.80 13.09 -30.04
C CYS A 363 -0.71 12.72 -31.53
N SER A 364 0.49 12.67 -32.10
CA SER A 364 0.71 12.18 -33.47
C SER A 364 0.75 10.64 -33.56
N LEU A 365 0.87 9.94 -32.43
CA LEU A 365 0.88 8.48 -32.40
C LEU A 365 -0.52 7.93 -32.72
N LYS A 366 -0.58 6.97 -33.65
CA LYS A 366 -1.83 6.31 -34.01
C LYS A 366 -2.24 5.31 -32.93
N LEU A 367 -3.51 5.38 -32.52
CA LEU A 367 -4.12 4.39 -31.64
C LEU A 367 -4.20 3.02 -32.35
N PRO A 368 -4.20 1.90 -31.59
CA PRO A 368 -4.40 0.57 -32.15
C PRO A 368 -5.70 0.48 -32.97
N ASP A 369 -5.60 0.02 -34.21
CA ASP A 369 -6.77 -0.11 -35.08
C ASP A 369 -7.69 -1.25 -34.60
N VAL A 370 -8.96 -0.91 -34.39
CA VAL A 370 -10.01 -1.82 -33.94
C VAL A 370 -11.07 -2.08 -35.01
N LEU A 371 -11.07 -1.35 -36.13
CA LEU A 371 -12.12 -1.42 -37.15
C LEU A 371 -12.06 -2.72 -37.95
N GLY A 372 -10.86 -3.28 -38.15
CA GLY A 372 -10.64 -4.58 -38.81
C GLY A 372 -10.66 -5.79 -37.88
N LYS A 373 -10.79 -5.60 -36.56
CA LYS A 373 -10.61 -6.68 -35.58
C LYS A 373 -11.93 -7.41 -35.30
N ALA A 374 -11.98 -8.71 -35.57
CA ALA A 374 -13.20 -9.52 -35.40
C ALA A 374 -13.74 -9.58 -33.96
N SER A 375 -12.90 -9.32 -32.96
CA SER A 375 -13.23 -9.26 -31.53
C SER A 375 -13.51 -7.84 -31.01
N SER A 376 -13.61 -6.85 -31.91
CA SER A 376 -13.93 -5.47 -31.56
C SER A 376 -15.44 -5.31 -31.32
N THR A 377 -15.80 -4.70 -30.20
CA THR A 377 -17.19 -4.38 -29.85
C THR A 377 -17.65 -3.07 -30.48
N HIS A 378 -18.94 -2.76 -30.43
CA HIS A 378 -19.44 -1.49 -30.94
C HIS A 378 -18.86 -0.29 -30.16
N LEU A 379 -18.74 -0.41 -28.83
CA LEU A 379 -18.11 0.60 -28.00
C LEU A 379 -16.62 0.79 -28.34
N ASP A 380 -15.88 -0.29 -28.65
CA ASP A 380 -14.46 -0.17 -29.05
C ASP A 380 -14.32 0.70 -30.31
N GLN A 381 -15.18 0.49 -31.31
CA GLN A 381 -15.17 1.26 -32.56
C GLN A 381 -15.51 2.74 -32.33
N ASN A 382 -16.51 3.01 -31.49
CA ASN A 382 -16.92 4.37 -31.17
C ASN A 382 -15.85 5.10 -30.36
N LEU A 383 -15.28 4.45 -29.33
CA LEU A 383 -14.18 5.01 -28.54
C LEU A 383 -12.93 5.25 -29.38
N PHE A 384 -12.61 4.35 -30.32
CA PHE A 384 -11.48 4.56 -31.23
C PHE A 384 -11.65 5.82 -32.09
N ARG A 385 -12.82 6.02 -32.71
CA ARG A 385 -13.11 7.23 -33.50
C ARG A 385 -13.08 8.48 -32.63
N PHE A 386 -13.73 8.43 -31.48
CA PHE A 386 -13.78 9.52 -30.51
C PHE A 386 -12.38 9.92 -30.02
N ARG A 387 -11.60 8.98 -29.49
CA ARG A 387 -10.24 9.21 -29.00
C ARG A 387 -9.32 9.73 -30.11
N SER A 388 -9.43 9.18 -31.33
CA SER A 388 -8.63 9.63 -32.48
C SER A 388 -8.94 11.08 -32.87
N ALA A 389 -10.22 11.44 -32.97
CA ALA A 389 -10.63 12.81 -33.28
C ALA A 389 -10.17 13.83 -32.22
N HIS A 390 -10.22 13.45 -30.93
CA HIS A 390 -9.72 14.28 -29.83
C HIS A 390 -8.21 14.51 -29.90
N LEU A 391 -7.43 13.47 -30.18
CA LEU A 391 -5.97 13.60 -30.35
C LEU A 391 -5.62 14.50 -31.54
N GLU A 392 -6.32 14.35 -32.67
CA GLU A 392 -6.13 15.22 -33.83
C GLU A 392 -6.48 16.69 -33.53
N GLN A 393 -7.50 16.94 -32.71
CA GLN A 393 -7.86 18.28 -32.28
C GLN A 393 -6.75 18.91 -31.42
N ILE A 394 -6.25 18.19 -30.42
CA ILE A 394 -5.14 18.66 -29.56
C ILE A 394 -3.92 18.95 -30.43
N LEU A 395 -3.56 18.04 -31.33
CA LEU A 395 -2.44 18.20 -32.26
C LEU A 395 -2.58 19.47 -33.11
N LYS A 396 -3.76 19.73 -33.68
CA LYS A 396 -4.04 20.95 -34.48
C LYS A 396 -3.92 22.24 -33.65
N VAL A 397 -4.32 22.23 -32.37
CA VAL A 397 -4.18 23.40 -31.49
C VAL A 397 -2.72 23.60 -31.09
N ALA A 398 -2.01 22.53 -30.71
CA ALA A 398 -0.61 22.59 -30.31
C ALA A 398 0.30 23.09 -31.45
N LEU A 399 0.08 22.61 -32.68
CA LEU A 399 0.81 23.10 -33.86
C LEU A 399 0.59 24.61 -34.09
N ARG A 400 -0.64 25.10 -33.93
CA ARG A 400 -0.94 26.53 -34.07
C ARG A 400 -0.23 27.37 -33.01
N LEU A 401 -0.32 26.98 -31.73
CA LEU A 401 0.34 27.69 -30.63
C LEU A 401 1.87 27.76 -30.82
N LYS A 402 2.46 26.69 -31.38
CA LYS A 402 3.89 26.64 -31.70
C LYS A 402 4.28 27.58 -32.85
N HIS A 403 3.44 27.73 -33.87
CA HIS A 403 3.73 28.62 -35.01
C HIS A 403 3.45 30.10 -34.70
N ASP A 404 2.46 30.40 -33.86
CA ASP A 404 2.01 31.76 -33.59
C ASP A 404 2.83 32.51 -32.52
N ASN A 405 3.90 31.90 -31.97
CA ASN A 405 4.69 32.44 -30.85
C ASN A 405 3.81 32.91 -29.67
N SER A 406 2.87 32.05 -29.26
CA SER A 406 1.92 32.36 -28.19
C SER A 406 2.60 32.56 -26.83
N GLY A 407 2.05 33.44 -25.99
CA GLY A 407 2.61 33.73 -24.67
C GLY A 407 2.54 32.53 -23.71
N LEU A 408 3.47 32.46 -22.76
CA LEU A 408 3.60 31.35 -21.81
C LEU A 408 2.30 31.02 -21.05
N SER A 409 1.58 32.03 -20.57
CA SER A 409 0.30 31.83 -19.87
C SER A 409 -0.72 31.07 -20.73
N GLN A 410 -0.85 31.45 -22.00
CA GLN A 410 -1.79 30.81 -22.92
C GLN A 410 -1.43 29.35 -23.20
N ILE A 411 -0.13 29.04 -23.29
CA ILE A 411 0.36 27.67 -23.46
C ILE A 411 0.02 26.83 -22.23
N LEU A 412 0.22 27.38 -21.02
CA LEU A 412 -0.05 26.67 -19.77
C LEU A 412 -1.55 26.42 -19.57
N ASP A 413 -2.41 27.42 -19.81
CA ASP A 413 -3.86 27.26 -19.72
C ASP A 413 -4.38 26.16 -20.67
N GLN A 414 -3.84 26.12 -21.90
CA GLN A 414 -4.19 25.09 -22.88
C GLN A 414 -3.64 23.71 -22.49
N ALA A 415 -2.42 23.65 -21.97
CA ALA A 415 -1.80 22.40 -21.53
C ALA A 415 -2.55 21.78 -20.35
N GLU A 416 -3.03 22.59 -19.39
CA GLU A 416 -3.88 22.11 -18.29
C GLU A 416 -5.22 21.56 -18.79
N ASP A 417 -5.87 22.24 -19.75
CA ASP A 417 -7.09 21.74 -20.41
C ASP A 417 -6.83 20.42 -21.16
N TRP A 418 -5.75 20.32 -21.94
CA TRP A 418 -5.38 19.08 -22.63
C TRP A 418 -5.10 17.94 -21.66
N LEU A 419 -4.44 18.20 -20.53
CA LEU A 419 -4.20 17.20 -19.49
C LEU A 419 -5.52 16.63 -18.95
N CYS A 420 -6.49 17.50 -18.65
CA CYS A 420 -7.83 17.08 -18.22
C CYS A 420 -8.53 16.24 -19.31
N ARG A 421 -8.47 16.67 -20.58
CA ARG A 421 -9.08 15.94 -21.69
C ARG A 421 -8.45 14.57 -21.91
N LEU A 422 -7.12 14.48 -21.94
CA LEU A 422 -6.38 13.23 -22.10
C LEU A 422 -6.73 12.22 -21.01
N ARG A 423 -6.80 12.67 -19.75
CA ARG A 423 -7.22 11.83 -18.62
C ARG A 423 -8.65 11.33 -18.76
N ALA A 424 -9.57 12.18 -19.21
CA ALA A 424 -10.96 11.80 -19.41
C ALA A 424 -11.12 10.74 -20.51
N VAL A 425 -10.40 10.89 -21.64
CA VAL A 425 -10.51 9.94 -22.76
C VAL A 425 -9.70 8.65 -22.54
N ALA A 426 -8.73 8.65 -21.62
CA ALA A 426 -7.92 7.49 -21.26
C ALA A 426 -8.67 6.44 -20.41
N GLU A 427 -9.81 6.81 -19.80
CA GLU A 427 -10.59 5.86 -19.02
C GLU A 427 -11.13 4.73 -19.92
N GLU A 428 -10.91 3.47 -19.52
CA GLU A 428 -11.33 2.29 -20.28
C GLU A 428 -12.50 1.58 -19.59
N PRO A 429 -13.74 1.75 -20.07
CA PRO A 429 -14.92 1.16 -19.43
C PRO A 429 -15.01 -0.36 -19.60
N GLN A 430 -14.38 -0.95 -20.64
CA GLN A 430 -14.50 -2.37 -20.96
C GLN A 430 -13.28 -3.19 -20.52
N ASN A 431 -12.79 -2.97 -19.31
CA ASN A 431 -11.68 -3.73 -18.75
C ASN A 431 -12.15 -5.09 -18.19
N SER A 432 -11.87 -6.16 -18.92
CA SER A 432 -12.20 -7.54 -18.50
C SER A 432 -11.10 -8.23 -17.69
N LEU A 433 -9.87 -7.69 -17.65
CA LEU A 433 -8.77 -8.28 -16.88
C LEU A 433 -8.94 -7.96 -15.39
N PRO A 434 -8.93 -8.98 -14.49
CA PRO A 434 -8.94 -8.72 -13.06
C PRO A 434 -7.66 -8.04 -12.59
N ASP A 435 -7.76 -7.35 -11.46
CA ASP A 435 -6.62 -6.75 -10.81
C ASP A 435 -5.73 -7.83 -10.17
N ILE A 436 -4.45 -7.52 -10.06
CA ILE A 436 -3.50 -8.31 -9.28
C ILE A 436 -3.69 -7.91 -7.81
N VAL A 437 -3.97 -8.88 -6.96
CA VAL A 437 -4.14 -8.65 -5.51
C VAL A 437 -2.93 -9.21 -4.78
N ILE A 438 -2.30 -8.38 -3.95
CA ILE A 438 -1.23 -8.77 -3.03
C ILE A 438 -1.83 -8.81 -1.63
N TRP A 439 -1.84 -9.99 -1.00
CA TRP A 439 -2.28 -10.19 0.37
C TRP A 439 -1.09 -10.37 1.30
N MET A 440 -1.16 -9.79 2.49
CA MET A 440 -0.33 -10.12 3.64
C MET A 440 -1.09 -11.10 4.53
N LEU A 441 -0.44 -12.23 4.85
CA LEU A 441 -0.97 -13.28 5.70
C LEU A 441 -0.14 -13.39 6.98
N GLN A 442 -0.84 -13.61 8.09
CA GLN A 442 -0.26 -14.08 9.35
C GLN A 442 -0.89 -15.43 9.69
N GLY A 443 -0.09 -16.51 9.60
CA GLY A 443 -0.63 -17.87 9.58
C GLY A 443 -1.54 -18.09 8.36
N ASP A 444 -2.78 -18.51 8.61
CA ASP A 444 -3.80 -18.71 7.57
C ASP A 444 -4.83 -17.56 7.48
N LYS A 445 -4.54 -16.41 8.11
CA LYS A 445 -5.43 -15.24 8.11
C LYS A 445 -4.88 -14.12 7.21
N ARG A 446 -5.72 -13.62 6.30
CA ARG A 446 -5.45 -12.42 5.51
C ARG A 446 -5.64 -11.17 6.38
N VAL A 447 -4.57 -10.39 6.55
CA VAL A 447 -4.56 -9.22 7.45
C VAL A 447 -4.57 -7.89 6.71
N ALA A 448 -3.93 -7.81 5.54
CA ALA A 448 -3.85 -6.58 4.74
C ALA A 448 -3.73 -6.92 3.25
N PHE A 449 -4.09 -5.97 2.38
CA PHE A 449 -4.09 -6.18 0.93
C PHE A 449 -3.69 -4.93 0.13
N ALA A 450 -3.36 -5.13 -1.14
CA ALA A 450 -3.31 -4.09 -2.15
C ALA A 450 -3.82 -4.62 -3.49
N ARG A 451 -4.58 -3.81 -4.23
CA ARG A 451 -5.02 -4.09 -5.59
C ARG A 451 -4.19 -3.28 -6.58
N VAL A 452 -3.61 -3.96 -7.55
CA VAL A 452 -2.82 -3.39 -8.63
C VAL A 452 -3.57 -3.62 -9.95
N PRO A 453 -4.09 -2.57 -10.61
CA PRO A 453 -4.76 -2.73 -11.89
C PRO A 453 -3.85 -3.37 -12.94
N ALA A 454 -4.35 -4.37 -13.64
CA ALA A 454 -3.54 -5.15 -14.59
C ALA A 454 -2.87 -4.28 -15.67
N HIS A 455 -3.57 -3.26 -16.19
CA HIS A 455 -3.05 -2.37 -17.25
C HIS A 455 -1.77 -1.63 -16.82
N GLN A 456 -1.53 -1.40 -15.53
CA GLN A 456 -0.34 -0.69 -15.03
C GLN A 456 0.93 -1.53 -15.09
N VAL A 457 0.81 -2.86 -15.14
CA VAL A 457 1.93 -3.80 -15.14
C VAL A 457 1.91 -4.76 -16.32
N LEU A 458 0.98 -4.56 -17.26
CA LEU A 458 0.84 -5.36 -18.47
C LEU A 458 1.92 -5.00 -19.49
N TYR A 459 2.57 -6.01 -20.04
CA TYR A 459 3.52 -5.93 -21.12
C TYR A 459 2.82 -5.99 -22.48
N SER A 460 3.29 -5.17 -23.41
CA SER A 460 2.83 -5.15 -24.79
C SER A 460 4.04 -5.09 -25.72
N ARG A 461 4.07 -5.96 -26.75
CA ARG A 461 5.13 -6.01 -27.78
C ARG A 461 5.05 -4.83 -28.77
N ASN A 462 3.98 -4.04 -28.74
CA ASN A 462 3.80 -2.89 -29.62
C ASN A 462 4.81 -1.77 -29.28
N VAL A 463 4.47 -0.51 -29.52
CA VAL A 463 5.32 0.62 -29.15
C VAL A 463 5.59 0.57 -27.64
N SER A 464 6.81 0.92 -27.19
CA SER A 464 7.21 0.91 -25.77
C SER A 464 6.21 1.63 -24.85
N ASN A 465 5.55 2.67 -25.36
CA ASN A 465 4.59 3.50 -24.63
C ASN A 465 3.22 2.81 -24.43
N CYS A 466 2.99 1.63 -25.03
CA CYS A 466 1.81 0.80 -24.79
C CYS A 466 1.94 -0.09 -23.54
N CYS A 467 3.17 -0.32 -23.05
CA CYS A 467 3.36 -1.05 -21.80
C CYS A 467 2.80 -0.26 -20.62
N GLY A 468 2.29 -0.97 -19.62
CA GLY A 468 1.87 -0.36 -18.37
C GLY A 468 3.00 0.43 -17.73
N ARG A 469 2.68 1.59 -17.13
CA ARG A 469 3.64 2.53 -16.52
C ARG A 469 4.68 1.85 -15.60
N ASN A 470 4.23 0.85 -14.84
CA ASN A 470 4.98 0.13 -13.82
C ASN A 470 5.38 -1.29 -14.27
N CYS A 471 5.18 -1.65 -15.54
CA CYS A 471 5.54 -2.96 -16.09
C CYS A 471 7.05 -3.21 -15.97
N GLY A 472 7.42 -4.26 -15.24
CA GLY A 472 8.80 -4.66 -15.01
C GLY A 472 9.63 -3.66 -14.18
N LYS A 473 9.03 -2.60 -13.64
CA LYS A 473 9.71 -1.60 -12.81
C LYS A 473 9.55 -1.89 -11.33
N LEU A 474 10.55 -1.48 -10.55
CA LEU A 474 10.49 -1.56 -9.09
C LEU A 474 9.56 -0.45 -8.56
N GLN A 475 8.50 -0.85 -7.85
CA GLN A 475 7.51 0.07 -7.29
C GLN A 475 7.31 -0.16 -5.78
N THR A 476 6.88 0.89 -5.09
CA THR A 476 6.55 0.87 -3.66
C THR A 476 5.03 0.85 -3.51
N ILE A 477 4.50 -0.18 -2.83
CA ILE A 477 3.07 -0.37 -2.57
C ILE A 477 2.84 -0.33 -1.06
N PHE A 478 1.89 0.49 -0.63
CA PHE A 478 1.42 0.53 0.75
C PHE A 478 0.16 -0.34 0.87
N LEU A 479 0.17 -1.31 1.77
CA LEU A 479 -0.99 -2.17 1.99
C LEU A 479 -2.05 -1.44 2.81
N LYS A 480 -3.31 -1.89 2.69
CA LYS A 480 -4.46 -1.39 3.46
C LYS A 480 -5.11 -2.52 4.24
N TYR A 481 -5.80 -2.18 5.35
CA TYR A 481 -6.69 -3.12 6.01
C TYR A 481 -8.00 -3.28 5.21
N PRO A 482 -8.64 -4.46 5.20
CA PRO A 482 -9.87 -4.70 4.42
C PRO A 482 -11.07 -3.79 4.75
N GLN A 483 -11.07 -3.14 5.92
CA GLN A 483 -12.12 -2.24 6.38
C GLN A 483 -11.87 -0.76 6.02
N GLU A 484 -10.68 -0.42 5.53
CA GLU A 484 -10.29 0.97 5.30
C GLU A 484 -10.32 1.31 3.80
N GLU A 485 -11.16 2.28 3.40
CA GLU A 485 -11.21 2.76 2.01
C GLU A 485 -9.95 3.57 1.64
N ALA A 486 -9.42 4.34 2.60
CA ALA A 486 -8.22 5.16 2.47
C ALA A 486 -7.11 4.66 3.40
N MET A 487 -5.88 5.14 3.21
CA MET A 487 -4.78 4.83 4.14
C MET A 487 -5.15 5.34 5.54
N GLY A 488 -5.39 4.41 6.47
CA GLY A 488 -5.64 4.73 7.87
C GLY A 488 -4.43 5.35 8.57
N PRO A 489 -4.59 5.71 9.85
CA PRO A 489 -3.49 6.23 10.66
C PRO A 489 -2.34 5.24 10.79
N ARG A 490 -2.58 3.93 10.61
CA ARG A 490 -1.54 2.90 10.64
C ARG A 490 -1.38 2.25 9.27
N ILE A 491 -0.14 2.15 8.79
CA ILE A 491 0.18 1.38 7.59
C ILE A 491 0.48 -0.06 8.03
N PRO A 492 -0.25 -1.08 7.54
CA PRO A 492 0.04 -2.47 7.86
C PRO A 492 1.44 -2.91 7.40
N ALA A 493 1.82 -2.54 6.17
CA ALA A 493 3.13 -2.81 5.60
C ALA A 493 3.42 -1.90 4.39
N GLN A 494 4.69 -1.56 4.21
CA GLN A 494 5.24 -0.99 2.97
C GLN A 494 6.03 -2.09 2.24
N VAL A 495 5.63 -2.39 1.00
CA VAL A 495 6.25 -3.45 0.20
C VAL A 495 6.88 -2.84 -1.05
N ARG A 496 8.15 -3.18 -1.33
CA ARG A 496 8.77 -2.89 -2.63
C ARG A 496 8.75 -4.14 -3.48
N VAL A 497 8.09 -4.08 -4.63
CA VAL A 497 7.86 -5.23 -5.51
C VAL A 497 8.07 -4.84 -6.97
N ARG A 498 8.63 -5.74 -7.75
CA ARG A 498 8.67 -5.66 -9.22
C ARG A 498 7.64 -6.61 -9.80
N LEU A 499 6.72 -6.09 -10.60
CA LEU A 499 5.64 -6.85 -11.22
C LEU A 499 5.78 -6.82 -12.74
N TRP A 500 5.62 -7.98 -13.38
CA TRP A 500 5.53 -8.10 -14.84
C TRP A 500 4.38 -9.04 -15.18
N PHE A 501 3.45 -8.60 -16.01
CA PHE A 501 2.32 -9.39 -16.46
C PHE A 501 2.26 -9.36 -17.98
N GLY A 502 2.19 -10.50 -18.66
CA GLY A 502 2.20 -10.52 -20.12
C GLY A 502 1.60 -11.79 -20.69
N LEU A 503 1.38 -11.81 -22.01
CA LEU A 503 0.92 -13.01 -22.71
C LEU A 503 2.03 -14.07 -22.68
N ALA A 504 1.65 -15.35 -22.65
CA ALA A 504 2.61 -16.46 -22.68
C ALA A 504 3.52 -16.44 -23.92
N VAL A 505 3.05 -15.88 -25.04
CA VAL A 505 3.86 -15.71 -26.27
C VAL A 505 4.98 -14.67 -26.13
N ASP A 506 4.94 -13.85 -25.09
CA ASP A 506 5.88 -12.78 -24.81
C ASP A 506 6.79 -13.08 -23.61
N GLU A 507 6.74 -14.29 -23.05
CA GLU A 507 7.55 -14.71 -21.90
C GLU A 507 9.05 -14.48 -22.10
N LYS A 508 9.55 -14.60 -23.34
CA LYS A 508 10.98 -14.36 -23.64
C LYS A 508 11.40 -12.90 -23.44
N GLU A 509 10.47 -11.95 -23.61
CA GLU A 509 10.72 -10.52 -23.41
C GLU A 509 10.91 -10.20 -21.92
N PHE A 510 10.38 -11.03 -21.01
CA PHE A 510 10.61 -10.88 -19.56
C PHE A 510 12.10 -10.87 -19.20
N ASN A 511 12.94 -11.53 -19.99
CA ASN A 511 14.39 -11.61 -19.74
C ASN A 511 15.06 -10.24 -19.60
N GLN A 512 14.54 -9.19 -20.23
CA GLN A 512 15.10 -7.83 -20.12
C GLN A 512 14.73 -7.12 -18.79
N PHE A 513 13.72 -7.60 -18.08
CA PHE A 513 13.24 -7.03 -16.82
C PHE A 513 13.73 -7.81 -15.59
N ALA A 514 14.22 -9.02 -15.79
CA ALA A 514 14.74 -9.87 -14.73
C ALA A 514 16.06 -9.32 -14.19
N GLU A 515 16.13 -9.15 -12.88
CA GLU A 515 17.34 -8.79 -12.15
C GLU A 515 17.81 -9.95 -11.28
N GLY A 516 19.11 -9.96 -10.97
CA GLY A 516 19.72 -11.01 -10.17
C GLY A 516 19.63 -12.40 -10.82
N LYS A 517 20.03 -13.41 -10.05
CA LYS A 517 20.00 -14.80 -10.48
C LYS A 517 18.76 -15.50 -9.92
N LEU A 518 17.81 -15.81 -10.79
CA LEU A 518 16.66 -16.64 -10.43
C LEU A 518 17.11 -18.06 -10.13
N SER A 519 16.75 -18.55 -8.95
CA SER A 519 17.06 -19.89 -8.48
C SER A 519 15.79 -20.57 -7.98
N VAL A 520 15.60 -21.81 -8.40
CA VAL A 520 14.39 -22.60 -8.12
C VAL A 520 14.78 -23.82 -7.30
N PHE A 521 14.08 -24.04 -6.19
CA PHE A 521 14.36 -25.14 -5.28
C PHE A 521 13.09 -25.89 -4.88
N ALA A 522 13.19 -27.21 -4.86
CA ALA A 522 12.31 -28.04 -4.03
C ALA A 522 12.76 -27.99 -2.57
N GLU A 523 11.82 -28.11 -1.63
CA GLU A 523 12.13 -28.14 -0.20
C GLU A 523 11.29 -29.17 0.57
N THR A 524 11.88 -29.77 1.60
CA THR A 524 11.20 -30.63 2.58
C THR A 524 11.90 -30.53 3.94
N TYR A 525 11.16 -30.77 5.02
CA TYR A 525 11.67 -30.72 6.39
C TYR A 525 11.69 -32.12 6.99
N GLU A 526 12.86 -32.58 7.39
CA GLU A 526 13.04 -33.83 8.14
C GLU A 526 12.77 -33.57 9.63
N ASN A 527 11.80 -34.27 10.23
CA ASN A 527 11.39 -34.08 11.62
C ASN A 527 11.78 -35.28 12.51
N GLN A 528 12.23 -34.99 13.73
CA GLN A 528 12.58 -35.98 14.76
C GLN A 528 12.10 -35.53 16.15
N THR A 529 11.86 -36.49 17.04
CA THR A 529 11.51 -36.27 18.46
C THR A 529 12.51 -36.96 19.37
N LYS A 530 12.66 -36.45 20.58
CA LYS A 530 13.53 -36.98 21.62
C LYS A 530 12.76 -37.99 22.47
N LEU A 531 13.26 -39.22 22.56
CA LEU A 531 12.65 -40.25 23.40
C LEU A 531 12.84 -39.94 24.88
N ALA A 532 11.73 -39.77 25.62
CA ALA A 532 11.73 -39.35 27.03
C ALA A 532 12.54 -40.26 27.97
N LEU A 533 12.72 -41.54 27.63
CA LEU A 533 13.39 -42.53 28.49
C LEU A 533 14.90 -42.71 28.21
N VAL A 534 15.38 -42.34 27.02
CA VAL A 534 16.75 -42.66 26.55
C VAL A 534 17.50 -41.40 26.07
N GLY A 535 16.79 -40.30 25.80
CA GLY A 535 17.37 -39.04 25.34
C GLY A 535 17.81 -39.01 23.87
N ASN A 536 17.66 -40.14 23.14
CA ASN A 536 18.01 -40.25 21.74
C ASN A 536 16.96 -39.63 20.81
N TRP A 537 17.43 -38.99 19.74
CA TRP A 537 16.60 -38.44 18.68
C TRP A 537 16.17 -39.54 17.70
N GLY A 538 14.88 -39.59 17.38
CA GLY A 538 14.34 -40.58 16.45
C GLY A 538 12.93 -40.21 15.94
N THR A 539 12.31 -41.12 15.20
CA THR A 539 10.94 -40.95 14.70
C THR A 539 9.88 -41.63 15.58
N THR A 540 10.31 -42.43 16.55
CA THR A 540 9.43 -43.16 17.47
C THR A 540 8.75 -42.19 18.42
N GLY A 541 7.42 -42.07 18.33
CA GLY A 541 6.63 -41.10 19.11
C GLY A 541 6.37 -39.75 18.40
N LEU A 542 6.77 -39.61 17.14
CA LEU A 542 6.50 -38.40 16.34
C LEU A 542 5.00 -38.32 16.01
N THR A 543 4.33 -37.23 16.40
CA THR A 543 2.92 -36.96 16.08
C THR A 543 2.70 -36.38 14.68
N TYR A 544 3.78 -36.11 13.95
CA TYR A 544 3.81 -35.44 12.63
C TYR A 544 4.56 -36.30 11.60
N PRO A 545 4.47 -36.01 10.29
CA PRO A 545 5.22 -36.74 9.27
C PRO A 545 6.75 -36.61 9.43
N LYS A 546 7.49 -37.70 9.22
CA LYS A 546 8.97 -37.70 9.19
C LYS A 546 9.53 -36.66 8.21
N TYR A 547 8.89 -36.51 7.06
CA TYR A 547 9.20 -35.47 6.09
C TYR A 547 7.96 -34.65 5.84
N SER A 548 8.06 -33.33 6.01
CA SER A 548 6.92 -32.43 5.91
C SER A 548 7.21 -31.14 5.14
N ASP A 549 6.15 -30.38 4.90
CA ASP A 549 6.25 -28.95 4.58
C ASP A 549 6.72 -28.14 5.80
N VAL A 550 6.92 -26.84 5.58
CA VAL A 550 7.37 -25.89 6.62
C VAL A 550 6.43 -25.81 7.83
N THR A 551 5.13 -26.09 7.65
CA THR A 551 4.15 -26.09 8.75
C THR A 551 4.15 -27.37 9.58
N GLY A 552 4.83 -28.42 9.13
CA GLY A 552 4.83 -29.73 9.80
C GLY A 552 3.58 -30.58 9.55
N ARG A 553 2.61 -30.09 8.77
CA ARG A 553 1.28 -30.71 8.61
C ARG A 553 1.19 -31.62 7.39
N ILE A 554 1.82 -31.24 6.28
CA ILE A 554 1.72 -31.93 4.99
C ILE A 554 2.89 -32.88 4.84
N LYS A 555 2.63 -34.15 4.50
CA LYS A 555 3.68 -35.17 4.30
C LYS A 555 4.36 -35.01 2.92
N LEU A 556 5.67 -34.76 2.90
CA LEU A 556 6.46 -34.51 1.68
C LEU A 556 7.78 -35.32 1.66
N PRO A 557 7.75 -36.65 1.41
CA PRO A 557 8.97 -37.46 1.36
C PRO A 557 9.85 -37.07 0.18
N LYS A 558 11.18 -37.15 0.32
CA LYS A 558 12.15 -36.76 -0.72
C LYS A 558 11.90 -37.43 -2.08
N ASP A 559 11.38 -38.65 -2.09
CA ASP A 559 11.12 -39.42 -3.32
C ASP A 559 9.82 -39.01 -4.04
N SER A 560 8.97 -38.18 -3.40
CA SER A 560 7.76 -37.62 -4.04
C SER A 560 8.05 -36.48 -5.01
N PHE A 561 9.28 -35.96 -5.03
CA PHE A 561 9.65 -34.80 -5.81
C PHE A 561 10.07 -35.21 -7.23
N ARG A 562 9.35 -34.71 -8.23
CA ARG A 562 9.70 -34.84 -9.65
C ARG A 562 9.94 -33.45 -10.25
N PRO A 563 10.93 -33.27 -11.14
CA PRO A 563 11.16 -31.99 -11.78
C PRO A 563 10.07 -31.73 -12.82
N SER A 564 9.78 -30.45 -13.08
CA SER A 564 8.77 -30.04 -14.04
C SER A 564 9.15 -30.35 -15.48
N ALA A 565 8.15 -30.37 -16.36
CA ALA A 565 8.40 -30.38 -17.80
C ALA A 565 9.33 -29.21 -18.16
N GLY A 566 10.45 -29.50 -18.84
CA GLY A 566 11.46 -28.49 -19.17
C GLY A 566 12.44 -28.16 -18.03
N TRP A 567 12.42 -28.89 -16.91
CA TRP A 567 13.36 -28.76 -15.80
C TRP A 567 14.06 -30.09 -15.45
N THR A 568 15.26 -30.00 -14.89
CA THR A 568 15.99 -31.15 -14.34
C THR A 568 16.58 -30.81 -12.97
N TRP A 569 16.96 -31.84 -12.20
CA TRP A 569 17.64 -31.65 -10.92
C TRP A 569 19.10 -31.24 -11.15
N ALA A 570 19.49 -30.12 -10.56
CA ALA A 570 20.87 -29.67 -10.49
C ALA A 570 21.50 -30.16 -9.18
N GLY A 571 22.01 -31.39 -9.19
CA GLY A 571 22.64 -32.04 -8.04
C GLY A 571 21.66 -32.72 -7.06
N ASP A 572 22.19 -33.10 -5.90
CA ASP A 572 21.47 -33.83 -4.85
C ASP A 572 20.89 -32.91 -3.77
N TRP A 573 20.07 -33.50 -2.89
CA TRP A 573 19.52 -32.81 -1.72
C TRP A 573 20.64 -32.34 -0.79
N PHE A 574 20.62 -31.07 -0.42
CA PHE A 574 21.54 -30.47 0.55
C PHE A 574 20.79 -29.81 1.70
N VAL A 575 21.46 -29.65 2.84
CA VAL A 575 20.89 -29.03 4.03
C VAL A 575 21.04 -27.52 3.93
N CYS A 576 19.93 -26.78 4.14
CA CYS A 576 19.91 -25.33 4.04
C CYS A 576 18.85 -24.75 4.99
N PRO A 577 19.23 -24.36 6.23
CA PRO A 577 18.29 -23.83 7.22
C PRO A 577 17.51 -22.61 6.74
N GLU A 578 16.25 -22.45 7.16
CA GLU A 578 15.42 -21.28 6.81
C GLU A 578 15.69 -20.11 7.76
N LYS A 579 16.77 -19.36 7.48
CA LYS A 579 17.26 -18.28 8.36
C LYS A 579 16.19 -17.24 8.72
N THR A 580 15.27 -16.92 7.79
CA THR A 580 14.27 -15.87 8.02
C THR A 580 13.17 -16.26 9.01
N LEU A 581 13.02 -17.56 9.32
CA LEU A 581 12.09 -18.06 10.34
C LEU A 581 12.72 -18.22 11.72
N LEU A 582 14.05 -18.21 11.79
CA LEU A 582 14.82 -18.50 12.99
C LEU A 582 15.08 -17.26 13.86
N HIS A 583 14.54 -16.10 13.45
CA HIS A 583 14.57 -14.91 14.29
C HIS A 583 13.62 -15.07 15.49
N ASP A 584 14.17 -14.81 16.67
CA ASP A 584 13.43 -14.74 17.93
C ASP A 584 12.69 -13.40 18.07
N VAL A 585 11.76 -13.32 19.02
CA VAL A 585 10.95 -12.10 19.29
C VAL A 585 11.79 -10.88 19.68
N ASP A 586 12.99 -11.11 20.20
CA ASP A 586 13.93 -10.08 20.67
C ASP A 586 14.96 -9.67 19.59
N ALA A 587 14.79 -10.16 18.36
CA ALA A 587 15.65 -9.79 17.24
C ALA A 587 15.54 -8.28 16.95
N GLY A 588 16.68 -7.59 17.03
CA GLY A 588 16.77 -6.13 16.83
C GLY A 588 16.62 -5.31 18.11
N HIS A 589 16.20 -5.91 19.22
CA HIS A 589 16.03 -5.22 20.50
C HIS A 589 17.36 -5.11 21.27
N LEU A 590 17.62 -3.95 21.91
CA LEU A 590 18.76 -3.74 22.83
C LEU A 590 18.41 -4.11 24.28
N SER A 591 17.14 -3.98 24.63
CA SER A 591 16.54 -4.37 25.90
C SER A 591 15.24 -5.12 25.61
N PHE A 592 14.96 -6.19 26.33
CA PHE A 592 13.80 -7.04 26.10
C PHE A 592 13.19 -7.43 27.44
N VAL A 593 11.88 -7.25 27.58
CA VAL A 593 11.13 -7.68 28.76
C VAL A 593 10.66 -9.10 28.53
N GLU A 594 11.21 -10.04 29.29
CA GLU A 594 10.68 -11.40 29.34
C GLU A 594 9.39 -11.40 30.14
N GLU A 595 8.35 -12.07 29.66
CA GLU A 595 7.06 -12.12 30.32
C GLU A 595 6.49 -13.54 30.41
N VAL A 596 5.82 -13.83 31.53
CA VAL A 596 5.12 -15.09 31.76
C VAL A 596 3.86 -14.85 32.57
N PHE A 597 2.75 -15.51 32.22
CA PHE A 597 1.51 -15.48 32.97
C PHE A 597 1.38 -16.73 33.85
N GLU A 598 1.29 -16.54 35.15
CA GLU A 598 0.94 -17.59 36.11
C GLU A 598 -0.58 -17.76 36.13
N ASN A 599 -1.11 -18.96 35.91
CA ASN A 599 -2.54 -19.24 35.79
C ASN A 599 -3.06 -20.13 36.93
N GLN A 600 -4.24 -19.77 37.44
CA GLN A 600 -4.97 -20.53 38.44
C GLN A 600 -6.45 -20.64 38.07
N VAL A 601 -7.08 -21.75 38.45
CA VAL A 601 -8.48 -22.07 38.17
C VAL A 601 -9.23 -22.35 39.46
N ARG A 602 -10.55 -22.15 39.45
CA ARG A 602 -11.45 -22.60 40.52
C ARG A 602 -12.81 -22.99 39.95
N LEU A 603 -13.56 -23.79 40.70
CA LEU A 603 -15.00 -23.89 40.52
C LEU A 603 -15.67 -22.63 41.11
N PRO A 604 -16.83 -22.17 40.59
CA PRO A 604 -17.54 -21.02 41.14
C PRO A 604 -17.73 -21.16 42.67
N GLY A 605 -17.23 -20.20 43.44
CA GLY A 605 -17.26 -20.21 44.92
C GLY A 605 -16.20 -21.08 45.61
N GLY A 606 -15.29 -21.73 44.87
CA GLY A 606 -14.19 -22.55 45.41
C GLY A 606 -12.87 -21.78 45.65
N GLN A 607 -11.86 -22.48 46.16
CA GLN A 607 -10.50 -21.97 46.28
C GLN A 607 -9.74 -22.02 44.95
N TRP A 608 -8.81 -21.09 44.75
CA TRP A 608 -7.93 -21.06 43.59
C TRP A 608 -6.89 -22.18 43.66
N ILE A 609 -6.79 -22.97 42.58
CA ILE A 609 -5.84 -24.07 42.41
C ILE A 609 -4.99 -23.87 41.16
N HIS A 610 -3.74 -24.32 41.18
CA HIS A 610 -2.87 -24.27 40.00
C HIS A 610 -3.43 -25.18 38.89
N MET A 611 -3.39 -24.70 37.64
CA MET A 611 -3.70 -25.53 36.49
C MET A 611 -2.54 -26.50 36.19
N THR A 612 -2.85 -27.58 35.46
CA THR A 612 -1.84 -28.50 34.88
C THR A 612 -0.84 -27.77 33.98
N ASP A 613 -1.25 -26.64 33.39
CA ASP A 613 -0.40 -25.70 32.65
C ASP A 613 -0.33 -24.36 33.42
N SER A 614 0.40 -24.38 34.54
CA SER A 614 0.45 -23.26 35.50
C SER A 614 1.09 -21.98 34.96
N TYR A 615 1.82 -22.04 33.85
CA TYR A 615 2.45 -20.88 33.23
C TYR A 615 2.14 -20.82 31.73
N THR A 616 1.70 -19.66 31.25
CA THR A 616 1.37 -19.41 29.84
C THR A 616 1.95 -18.08 29.34
N ASP A 617 1.95 -17.88 28.04
CA ASP A 617 2.13 -16.55 27.44
C ASP A 617 0.83 -15.73 27.52
N VAL A 618 0.83 -14.55 26.88
CA VAL A 618 -0.32 -13.65 26.79
C VAL A 618 -1.54 -14.26 26.09
N ASN A 619 -1.33 -15.22 25.18
CA ASN A 619 -2.36 -15.93 24.42
C ASN A 619 -2.93 -17.13 25.18
N GLY A 620 -2.45 -17.38 26.41
CA GLY A 620 -2.87 -18.51 27.25
C GLY A 620 -2.21 -19.82 26.83
N GLU A 621 -1.17 -19.75 26.02
CA GLU A 621 -0.42 -20.87 25.49
C GLU A 621 0.72 -21.27 26.46
N LYS A 622 0.92 -22.56 26.77
CA LYS A 622 1.86 -23.04 27.82
C LYS A 622 3.31 -22.61 27.57
N VAL A 623 3.98 -22.09 28.59
CA VAL A 623 5.40 -21.73 28.57
C VAL A 623 6.16 -22.37 29.73
N LEU A 624 7.49 -22.21 29.74
CA LEU A 624 8.33 -22.66 30.86
C LEU A 624 7.97 -21.90 32.14
N PRO A 625 8.05 -22.55 33.32
CA PRO A 625 7.96 -21.86 34.59
C PRO A 625 8.98 -20.72 34.67
N LYS A 626 8.60 -19.60 35.29
CA LYS A 626 9.46 -18.39 35.40
C LYS A 626 10.87 -18.67 35.95
N ASP A 627 11.00 -19.67 36.82
CA ASP A 627 12.26 -20.03 37.48
C ASP A 627 13.16 -20.93 36.60
N GLU A 628 12.61 -21.52 35.53
CA GLU A 628 13.33 -22.35 34.55
C GLU A 628 13.78 -21.56 33.31
N ILE A 629 13.44 -20.26 33.23
CA ILE A 629 13.82 -19.40 32.12
C ILE A 629 15.25 -18.87 32.32
N GLU A 630 16.16 -19.38 31.51
CA GLU A 630 17.56 -18.95 31.49
C GLU A 630 17.77 -17.69 30.62
N CYS A 631 18.77 -16.88 30.96
CA CYS A 631 19.15 -15.73 30.14
C CYS A 631 19.78 -16.22 28.84
N PRO A 632 19.27 -15.83 27.65
CA PRO A 632 19.87 -16.27 26.39
C PRO A 632 21.32 -15.76 26.24
N PRO A 633 22.18 -16.50 25.51
CA PRO A 633 23.55 -16.05 25.24
C PRO A 633 23.60 -14.66 24.59
N GLY A 634 24.51 -13.80 25.06
CA GLY A 634 24.62 -12.41 24.60
C GLY A 634 23.64 -11.43 25.27
N TRP A 635 22.82 -11.91 26.22
CA TRP A 635 21.98 -11.08 27.07
C TRP A 635 22.41 -11.19 28.53
N LYS A 636 22.16 -10.14 29.30
CA LYS A 636 22.30 -10.08 30.75
C LYS A 636 20.98 -9.65 31.36
N TRP A 637 20.54 -10.30 32.44
CA TRP A 637 19.40 -9.80 33.22
C TRP A 637 19.77 -8.44 33.80
N GLU A 638 18.96 -7.43 33.51
CA GLU A 638 19.07 -6.09 34.12
C GLU A 638 18.37 -6.10 35.48
N ASP A 639 17.21 -6.77 35.55
CA ASP A 639 16.49 -6.97 36.80
C ASP A 639 17.00 -8.20 37.58
N VAL A 640 17.20 -8.02 38.88
CA VAL A 640 17.72 -9.04 39.80
C VAL A 640 16.71 -10.20 39.98
N GLU A 641 15.42 -9.89 40.02
CA GLU A 641 14.34 -10.86 40.23
C GLU A 641 13.17 -10.60 39.27
N TRP A 642 12.27 -11.58 39.15
CA TRP A 642 11.00 -11.41 38.45
C TRP A 642 10.08 -10.50 39.26
N ASP A 643 9.43 -9.55 38.60
CA ASP A 643 8.47 -8.64 39.23
C ASP A 643 7.05 -8.85 38.68
N THR A 644 6.03 -8.52 39.48
CA THR A 644 4.64 -8.54 39.05
C THR A 644 4.27 -7.23 38.38
N ASP A 645 3.70 -7.28 37.19
CA ASP A 645 3.32 -6.07 36.46
C ASP A 645 2.03 -5.43 37.04
N LEU A 646 2.21 -4.37 37.83
CA LEU A 646 1.13 -3.59 38.43
C LEU A 646 0.69 -2.38 37.58
N ASN A 647 1.31 -2.14 36.42
CA ASN A 647 1.02 -1.00 35.54
C ASN A 647 -0.18 -1.25 34.61
N ARG A 648 -0.96 -2.29 34.88
CA ARG A 648 -2.13 -2.71 34.10
C ARG A 648 -3.39 -2.70 34.96
N ALA A 649 -4.54 -2.96 34.34
CA ALA A 649 -5.80 -3.15 35.06
C ALA A 649 -5.80 -4.50 35.81
N VAL A 650 -5.15 -4.55 36.97
CA VAL A 650 -5.00 -5.71 37.85
C VAL A 650 -5.43 -5.39 39.28
N ASP A 651 -5.62 -6.42 40.12
CA ASP A 651 -5.81 -6.23 41.57
C ASP A 651 -4.50 -5.83 42.28
N GLU A 652 -4.57 -5.57 43.60
CA GLU A 652 -3.41 -5.20 44.44
C GLU A 652 -2.28 -6.25 44.46
N LYS A 653 -2.54 -7.46 43.97
CA LYS A 653 -1.60 -8.59 43.93
C LYS A 653 -1.21 -8.97 42.50
N GLY A 654 -1.61 -8.18 41.49
CA GLY A 654 -1.29 -8.38 40.08
C GLY A 654 -2.18 -9.39 39.34
N TRP A 655 -3.32 -9.81 39.89
CA TRP A 655 -4.22 -10.76 39.26
C TRP A 655 -5.23 -10.09 38.33
N GLU A 656 -5.44 -10.72 37.18
CA GLU A 656 -6.59 -10.50 36.30
C GLU A 656 -7.53 -11.72 36.39
N TYR A 657 -8.83 -11.49 36.28
CA TYR A 657 -9.86 -12.53 36.43
C TYR A 657 -10.69 -12.72 35.17
N GLY A 658 -11.01 -13.98 34.85
CA GLY A 658 -11.76 -14.35 33.66
C GLY A 658 -12.78 -15.46 33.91
N ILE A 659 -13.72 -15.59 32.97
CA ILE A 659 -14.66 -16.70 32.90
C ILE A 659 -14.55 -17.37 31.54
N THR A 660 -14.55 -18.70 31.55
CA THR A 660 -14.62 -19.49 30.33
C THR A 660 -16.07 -19.73 29.97
N ILE A 661 -16.47 -19.38 28.75
CA ILE A 661 -17.83 -19.58 28.24
C ILE A 661 -17.77 -20.77 27.25
N PRO A 662 -18.39 -21.93 27.56
CA PRO A 662 -18.42 -23.07 26.64
C PRO A 662 -18.97 -22.69 25.26
N PRO A 663 -18.41 -23.23 24.15
CA PRO A 663 -17.50 -24.37 24.05
C PRO A 663 -16.01 -24.05 24.23
N GLU A 664 -15.66 -22.81 24.57
CA GLU A 664 -14.26 -22.38 24.67
C GLU A 664 -13.58 -23.04 25.87
N ARG A 665 -12.27 -23.29 25.75
CA ARG A 665 -11.46 -23.91 26.82
C ARG A 665 -10.71 -22.91 27.69
N LYS A 666 -10.66 -21.63 27.29
CA LYS A 666 -9.89 -20.56 27.96
C LYS A 666 -10.72 -19.26 27.99
N PRO A 667 -10.53 -18.37 28.98
CA PRO A 667 -11.17 -17.06 29.00
C PRO A 667 -10.67 -16.14 27.87
N LYS A 668 -11.58 -15.44 27.19
CA LYS A 668 -11.26 -14.41 26.18
C LYS A 668 -11.13 -12.99 26.73
N ALA A 669 -11.72 -12.72 27.90
CA ALA A 669 -11.73 -11.41 28.52
C ALA A 669 -11.28 -11.51 29.98
N TRP A 670 -10.57 -10.48 30.42
CA TRP A 670 -9.92 -10.41 31.72
C TRP A 670 -10.28 -9.07 32.39
N VAL A 671 -10.59 -9.09 33.68
CA VAL A 671 -10.98 -7.90 34.45
C VAL A 671 -10.18 -7.79 35.75
N PRO A 672 -9.94 -6.56 36.27
CA PRO A 672 -9.15 -6.33 37.48
C PRO A 672 -9.83 -6.81 38.77
N ALA A 673 -11.16 -6.85 38.80
CA ALA A 673 -11.93 -7.11 40.02
C ALA A 673 -12.45 -8.55 40.08
N GLU A 674 -12.16 -9.25 41.18
CA GLU A 674 -12.67 -10.59 41.43
C GLU A 674 -14.21 -10.60 41.59
N LYS A 675 -14.87 -11.56 40.93
CA LYS A 675 -16.30 -11.85 41.10
C LYS A 675 -16.50 -13.33 41.37
N MET A 676 -17.57 -13.67 42.08
CA MET A 676 -17.91 -15.04 42.51
C MET A 676 -18.03 -16.05 41.36
N PHE A 677 -18.37 -15.58 40.16
CA PHE A 677 -18.53 -16.40 38.96
C PHE A 677 -17.25 -16.56 38.13
N HIS A 678 -16.17 -15.83 38.44
CA HIS A 678 -14.89 -16.03 37.74
C HIS A 678 -14.30 -17.37 38.12
N THR A 679 -13.94 -18.15 37.09
CA THR A 679 -13.38 -19.49 37.23
C THR A 679 -11.88 -19.51 36.97
N HIS A 680 -11.32 -18.45 36.39
CA HIS A 680 -9.90 -18.36 36.02
C HIS A 680 -9.30 -17.06 36.55
N ARG A 681 -8.03 -17.10 36.97
CA ARG A 681 -7.22 -15.90 37.23
C ARG A 681 -5.82 -16.09 36.66
N ARG A 682 -5.21 -15.01 36.21
CA ARG A 682 -3.82 -15.00 35.74
C ARG A 682 -3.04 -13.81 36.29
N ARG A 683 -1.73 -13.96 36.48
CA ARG A 683 -0.83 -12.92 36.96
C ARG A 683 0.39 -12.82 36.07
N ARG A 684 0.70 -11.61 35.58
CA ARG A 684 1.83 -11.36 34.68
C ARG A 684 3.10 -11.11 35.49
N TRP A 685 4.10 -11.95 35.26
CA TRP A 685 5.47 -11.81 35.73
C TRP A 685 6.31 -11.24 34.59
N VAL A 686 7.14 -10.24 34.90
CA VAL A 686 8.04 -9.60 33.95
C VAL A 686 9.46 -9.56 34.50
N ARG A 687 10.46 -9.61 33.61
CA ARG A 687 11.86 -9.43 33.96
C ARG A 687 12.64 -8.84 32.80
N LEU A 688 13.34 -7.72 33.01
CA LEU A 688 14.10 -7.05 31.97
C LEU A 688 15.47 -7.70 31.76
N ARG A 689 15.81 -7.96 30.49
CA ARG A 689 17.18 -8.27 30.05
C ARG A 689 17.70 -7.24 29.05
N ARG A 690 19.01 -7.03 29.06
CA ARG A 690 19.73 -6.11 28.16
C ARG A 690 20.84 -6.83 27.41
N ARG A 691 21.08 -6.44 26.16
CA ARG A 691 22.17 -7.03 25.36
C ARG A 691 23.53 -6.65 25.92
N ASP A 692 24.42 -7.64 25.93
CA ASP A 692 25.81 -7.47 26.31
C ASP A 692 26.66 -7.09 25.08
N LEU A 693 27.06 -5.82 25.00
CA LEU A 693 27.77 -5.26 23.84
C LEU A 693 29.16 -5.88 23.64
N GLU A 694 29.84 -6.29 24.71
CA GLU A 694 31.18 -6.90 24.66
C GLU A 694 31.12 -8.35 24.13
N HIS A 695 30.02 -9.07 24.37
CA HIS A 695 29.81 -10.44 23.89
C HIS A 695 29.32 -10.51 22.43
N MET A 696 28.82 -9.39 21.89
CA MET A 696 28.24 -9.29 20.54
C MET A 696 29.28 -9.50 19.42
N GLU A 697 30.50 -8.96 19.59
CA GLU A 697 31.59 -9.12 18.62
C GLU A 697 32.15 -10.56 18.61
N ALA A 698 32.19 -11.22 19.77
CA ALA A 698 32.58 -12.61 19.90
C ALA A 698 31.53 -13.58 19.32
N MET A 699 30.24 -13.31 19.54
CA MET A 699 29.13 -14.10 18.98
C MET A 699 29.01 -13.95 17.45
N ARG A 700 29.38 -12.82 16.84
CA ARG A 700 29.42 -12.68 15.38
C ARG A 700 30.37 -13.67 14.71
N LYS A 701 31.48 -14.03 15.37
CA LYS A 701 32.40 -15.09 14.89
C LYS A 701 31.85 -16.49 15.16
N HIS A 702 31.33 -16.76 16.36
CA HIS A 702 30.78 -18.08 16.73
C HIS A 702 29.52 -18.46 15.91
N LYS A 703 28.67 -17.48 15.57
CA LYS A 703 27.48 -17.70 14.74
C LYS A 703 27.82 -18.07 13.28
N GLN A 704 29.03 -17.75 12.83
CA GLN A 704 29.55 -18.17 11.52
C GLN A 704 30.04 -19.63 11.56
N GLU A 705 30.55 -20.12 12.69
CA GLU A 705 30.98 -21.51 12.91
C GLU A 705 29.80 -22.45 13.23
N GLU A 706 28.75 -21.99 13.92
CA GLU A 706 27.49 -22.76 14.11
C GLU A 706 26.73 -23.01 12.80
N LEU A 707 26.95 -22.17 11.77
CA LEU A 707 26.39 -22.34 10.42
C LEU A 707 27.01 -23.53 9.67
N ASP A 708 28.17 -24.03 10.10
CA ASP A 708 28.84 -25.23 9.57
C ASP A 708 28.43 -26.54 10.28
N GLY A 709 27.48 -26.47 11.22
CA GLY A 709 26.90 -27.65 11.89
C GLY A 709 25.92 -28.45 11.01
N ASP A 710 25.37 -29.54 11.54
CA ASP A 710 24.46 -30.48 10.85
C ASP A 710 23.12 -29.87 10.35
N GLY A 711 22.86 -28.58 10.62
CA GLY A 711 21.69 -27.83 10.17
C GLY A 711 20.36 -28.19 10.86
N TRP A 712 20.42 -28.71 12.09
CA TRP A 712 19.24 -28.98 12.91
C TRP A 712 18.69 -27.71 13.55
N GLU A 713 17.37 -27.59 13.55
CA GLU A 713 16.58 -26.57 14.25
C GLU A 713 15.78 -27.27 15.35
N TYR A 714 15.70 -26.72 16.56
CA TYR A 714 15.16 -27.40 17.76
C TYR A 714 13.93 -26.69 18.32
N ALA A 715 13.04 -27.45 18.99
CA ALA A 715 11.83 -26.93 19.64
C ALA A 715 11.42 -27.78 20.87
N SER A 716 10.85 -27.13 21.89
CA SER A 716 10.56 -27.76 23.19
C SER A 716 9.26 -28.59 23.26
N LEU A 717 8.13 -28.08 22.77
CA LEU A 717 6.87 -28.86 22.56
C LEU A 717 5.74 -27.96 22.01
N PHE A 718 5.88 -26.64 22.19
CA PHE A 718 4.76 -25.71 22.19
C PHE A 718 4.67 -24.86 20.90
N GLY A 719 3.59 -24.97 20.11
CA GLY A 719 3.32 -24.14 18.90
C GLY A 719 4.37 -24.17 17.77
N TRP A 720 5.51 -24.82 18.04
CA TRP A 720 6.68 -25.16 17.24
C TRP A 720 7.41 -23.98 16.60
N ARG A 721 7.82 -23.07 17.48
CA ARG A 721 8.89 -22.10 17.20
C ARG A 721 10.23 -22.84 17.26
N PHE A 722 10.92 -22.91 16.13
CA PHE A 722 12.24 -23.54 16.06
C PHE A 722 13.35 -22.51 16.23
N HIS A 723 14.43 -22.92 16.91
CA HIS A 723 15.65 -22.11 17.13
C HIS A 723 16.90 -22.94 16.80
N LEU A 724 18.04 -22.28 16.59
CA LEU A 724 19.28 -22.97 16.19
C LEU A 724 19.97 -23.72 17.33
N GLN A 725 19.90 -23.18 18.55
CA GLN A 725 20.67 -23.71 19.69
C GLN A 725 19.91 -24.78 20.46
N GLN A 726 20.44 -26.00 20.53
CA GLN A 726 19.81 -27.08 21.28
C GLN A 726 19.74 -26.76 22.79
N ARG A 727 18.52 -26.78 23.35
CA ARG A 727 18.24 -26.62 24.78
C ARG A 727 17.92 -27.97 25.42
N ARG A 728 18.06 -28.07 26.75
CA ARG A 728 17.75 -29.30 27.48
C ARG A 728 16.26 -29.68 27.42
N SER A 729 15.40 -28.68 27.38
CA SER A 729 13.94 -28.79 27.25
C SER A 729 13.47 -29.19 25.85
N ASP A 730 14.37 -29.23 24.85
CA ASP A 730 13.98 -29.54 23.48
C ASP A 730 13.60 -31.00 23.31
N SER A 731 12.37 -31.22 22.89
CA SER A 731 11.79 -32.54 22.63
C SER A 731 11.68 -32.83 21.14
N PHE A 732 11.91 -31.84 20.29
CA PHE A 732 11.82 -31.98 18.85
C PHE A 732 12.90 -31.23 18.10
N ARG A 733 13.23 -31.73 16.92
CA ARG A 733 14.12 -31.06 15.98
C ARG A 733 13.68 -31.29 14.55
N ARG A 734 13.96 -30.34 13.68
CA ARG A 734 13.77 -30.45 12.23
C ARG A 734 15.01 -30.02 11.47
N ARG A 735 15.14 -30.50 10.24
CA ARG A 735 16.22 -30.11 9.33
C ARG A 735 15.68 -29.88 7.94
N ARG A 736 15.97 -28.70 7.38
CA ARG A 736 15.50 -28.32 6.05
C ARG A 736 16.43 -28.87 4.97
N TRP A 737 15.84 -29.62 4.05
CA TRP A 737 16.47 -30.13 2.85
C TRP A 737 15.99 -29.34 1.64
N ARG A 738 16.93 -28.91 0.80
CA ARG A 738 16.63 -28.27 -0.49
C ARG A 738 17.29 -29.03 -1.62
N ARG A 739 16.65 -29.02 -2.79
CA ARG A 739 17.24 -29.54 -4.03
C ARG A 739 17.01 -28.54 -5.15
N ARG A 740 18.08 -28.17 -5.84
CA ARG A 740 18.05 -27.15 -6.89
C ARG A 740 17.55 -27.74 -8.20
N MET A 741 16.79 -26.94 -8.93
CA MET A 741 16.40 -27.24 -10.31
C MET A 741 17.05 -26.28 -11.29
N GLU A 742 17.28 -26.77 -12.50
CA GLU A 742 17.76 -25.97 -13.62
C GLU A 742 16.93 -26.25 -14.88
N PRO A 743 16.70 -25.23 -15.72
CA PRO A 743 15.92 -25.42 -16.94
C PRO A 743 16.72 -26.22 -17.97
N LEU A 744 16.04 -27.12 -18.68
CA LEU A 744 16.58 -27.89 -19.79
C LEU A 744 16.93 -26.98 -20.98
N GLU A 745 16.09 -25.98 -21.24
CA GLU A 745 16.31 -25.00 -22.30
C GLU A 745 17.02 -23.74 -21.76
N ARG A 746 17.89 -23.16 -22.58
CA ARG A 746 18.56 -21.87 -22.27
C ARG A 746 17.63 -20.68 -22.57
N THR A 747 16.41 -20.70 -22.03
CA THR A 747 15.42 -19.61 -22.19
C THR A 747 15.66 -18.43 -21.25
N GLY A 748 16.71 -18.49 -20.42
CA GLY A 748 17.06 -17.44 -19.46
C GLY A 748 16.09 -17.39 -18.28
N PRO A 749 15.97 -16.24 -17.61
CA PRO A 749 15.01 -16.01 -16.52
C PRO A 749 13.56 -16.40 -16.82
N ALA A 750 13.10 -16.28 -18.07
CA ALA A 750 11.77 -16.65 -18.52
C ALA A 750 11.41 -18.13 -18.29
N ALA A 751 12.39 -19.01 -18.08
CA ALA A 751 12.16 -20.41 -17.78
C ALA A 751 11.23 -20.64 -16.58
N VAL A 752 11.18 -19.69 -15.62
CA VAL A 752 10.32 -19.81 -14.43
C VAL A 752 8.84 -19.92 -14.75
N PHE A 753 8.38 -19.43 -15.91
CA PHE A 753 6.99 -19.59 -16.35
C PHE A 753 6.65 -21.01 -16.80
N ALA A 754 7.67 -21.82 -17.14
CA ALA A 754 7.51 -23.24 -17.44
C ALA A 754 7.47 -24.14 -16.19
N LEU A 755 7.52 -23.56 -14.98
CA LEU A 755 7.35 -24.33 -13.73
C LEU A 755 5.90 -24.82 -13.54
N GLU A 756 4.96 -24.31 -14.34
CA GLU A 756 3.59 -24.79 -14.40
C GLU A 756 3.55 -26.20 -15.02
N GLY A 757 2.99 -27.18 -14.31
CA GLY A 757 2.98 -28.59 -14.73
C GLY A 757 4.05 -29.46 -14.05
N ALA A 758 4.77 -28.96 -13.04
CA ALA A 758 5.70 -29.71 -12.19
C ALA A 758 5.09 -30.86 -11.38
N LEU A 759 3.76 -30.92 -11.35
CA LEU A 759 3.00 -31.69 -10.39
C LEU A 759 2.25 -32.77 -11.14
N GLY A 760 3.02 -33.65 -11.76
CA GLY A 760 2.52 -34.88 -12.33
C GLY A 760 2.13 -35.87 -11.22
N GLY A 761 0.85 -36.26 -11.22
CA GLY A 761 0.41 -37.60 -10.81
C GLY A 761 -0.71 -37.64 -9.77
N VAL A 762 -1.96 -37.78 -10.23
CA VAL A 762 -2.68 -39.08 -10.17
C VAL A 762 -3.66 -39.13 -11.35
N THR A 763 -3.14 -39.47 -12.54
CA THR A 763 -3.96 -40.12 -13.57
C THR A 763 -3.11 -41.27 -14.12
N ASP A 764 -3.66 -42.46 -13.99
CA ASP A 764 -3.19 -43.75 -14.52
C ASP A 764 -1.93 -44.38 -13.90
N ASP A 765 -2.14 -45.17 -12.86
CA ASP A 765 -1.44 -46.46 -12.75
C ASP A 765 -2.46 -47.58 -12.99
N LYS A 766 -2.37 -48.20 -14.17
CA LYS A 766 -2.91 -49.54 -14.40
C LYS A 766 -2.08 -50.51 -13.58
N SER A 767 -2.55 -50.88 -12.40
CA SER A 767 -2.16 -52.14 -11.76
C SER A 767 -3.42 -52.97 -11.50
N ASP A 768 -3.50 -54.03 -12.29
CA ASP A 768 -4.39 -55.17 -12.15
C ASP A 768 -4.23 -55.75 -10.73
N ASP A 769 -5.31 -55.74 -9.94
CA ASP A 769 -5.65 -56.80 -8.97
C ASP A 769 -6.95 -56.47 -8.25
N GLY A 770 -7.96 -57.30 -8.49
CA GLY A 770 -9.31 -57.12 -7.98
C GLY A 770 -9.44 -57.35 -6.46
N LYS A 771 -10.06 -56.39 -5.77
CA LYS A 771 -11.19 -56.61 -4.85
C LYS A 771 -11.81 -55.27 -4.44
N SER A 772 -13.09 -55.13 -4.73
CA SER A 772 -13.93 -53.98 -4.46
C SER A 772 -14.20 -53.80 -2.96
N ASP A 773 -13.88 -52.62 -2.43
CA ASP A 773 -14.67 -51.96 -1.39
C ASP A 773 -14.69 -50.45 -1.68
N GLY A 774 -15.89 -49.94 -1.95
CA GLY A 774 -16.17 -48.55 -2.32
C GLY A 774 -15.93 -47.58 -1.17
N LYS A 775 -14.70 -47.08 -1.08
CA LYS A 775 -14.39 -45.77 -0.48
C LYS A 775 -13.56 -45.01 -1.49
N SER A 776 -14.22 -44.19 -2.29
CA SER A 776 -13.58 -43.15 -3.10
C SER A 776 -12.78 -42.26 -2.14
N ALA A 777 -11.48 -42.54 -2.01
CA ALA A 777 -10.55 -41.74 -1.27
C ALA A 777 -10.57 -40.34 -1.88
N SER A 778 -11.21 -39.45 -1.15
CA SER A 778 -11.33 -38.04 -1.45
C SER A 778 -9.97 -37.45 -1.79
N THR A 779 -9.89 -36.84 -2.98
CA THR A 779 -8.87 -35.88 -3.44
C THR A 779 -8.83 -34.59 -2.57
N LEU A 780 -9.27 -34.67 -1.31
CA LEU A 780 -9.38 -33.60 -0.33
C LEU A 780 -8.25 -33.76 0.69
N SER A 781 -7.07 -33.23 0.38
CA SER A 781 -6.13 -32.59 1.32
C SER A 781 -4.74 -32.45 0.70
N PHE A 782 -4.36 -31.21 0.42
CA PHE A 782 -3.00 -30.66 0.49
C PHE A 782 -1.82 -31.64 0.38
N GLY A 783 -1.12 -31.60 -0.75
CA GLY A 783 0.15 -32.31 -0.93
C GLY A 783 0.88 -31.98 -2.23
N VAL A 784 0.57 -30.85 -2.85
CA VAL A 784 1.15 -30.49 -4.14
C VAL A 784 2.39 -29.63 -3.87
N ASN A 785 3.55 -30.27 -3.91
CA ASN A 785 4.86 -29.66 -3.67
C ASN A 785 5.14 -28.49 -4.64
N ARG A 786 5.14 -27.25 -4.13
CA ARG A 786 5.38 -26.05 -4.93
C ARG A 786 6.87 -25.69 -4.88
N PRO A 787 7.53 -25.48 -6.03
CA PRO A 787 8.90 -25.02 -6.03
C PRO A 787 8.99 -23.63 -5.41
N THR A 788 10.03 -23.41 -4.62
CA THR A 788 10.37 -22.10 -4.07
C THR A 788 11.27 -21.38 -5.05
N ILE A 789 10.91 -20.13 -5.38
CA ILE A 789 11.64 -19.30 -6.33
C ILE A 789 12.26 -18.15 -5.55
N SER A 790 13.55 -17.90 -5.77
CA SER A 790 14.25 -16.79 -5.17
C SER A 790 15.11 -16.07 -6.20
N CYS A 791 15.17 -14.76 -6.09
CA CYS A 791 16.07 -13.90 -6.85
C CYS A 791 17.27 -13.56 -5.96
N ILE A 792 18.46 -14.03 -6.35
CA ILE A 792 19.69 -13.86 -5.58
C ILE A 792 20.54 -12.75 -6.19
N PHE A 793 20.98 -11.80 -5.36
CA PHE A 793 21.91 -10.75 -5.73
C PHE A 793 23.31 -11.06 -5.21
N ASP A 794 24.31 -10.94 -6.07
CA ASP A 794 25.73 -11.19 -5.72
C ASP A 794 26.36 -10.03 -4.93
N SER A 795 25.80 -8.82 -5.07
CA SER A 795 26.21 -7.63 -4.33
C SER A 795 25.03 -6.70 -4.04
N GLY A 796 25.12 -5.97 -2.94
CA GLY A 796 24.24 -4.84 -2.61
C GLY A 796 25.05 -3.54 -2.68
N SER A 797 24.40 -2.45 -3.05
CA SER A 797 25.01 -1.12 -2.95
C SER A 797 24.78 -0.59 -1.53
N GLY A 798 25.86 -0.13 -0.88
CA GLY A 798 25.77 0.56 0.39
C GLY A 798 25.35 2.01 0.16
N TRP A 799 24.34 2.46 0.90
CA TRP A 799 23.83 3.81 0.86
C TRP A 799 23.83 4.43 2.26
N SER A 800 23.81 5.75 2.31
CA SER A 800 23.59 6.51 3.54
C SER A 800 22.51 7.54 3.28
N LEU A 801 21.54 7.63 4.18
CA LEU A 801 20.48 8.62 4.08
C LEU A 801 20.74 9.72 5.12
N GLY A 802 20.93 10.95 4.64
CA GLY A 802 20.89 12.15 5.47
C GLY A 802 19.49 12.75 5.42
N PHE A 803 18.83 12.83 6.56
CA PHE A 803 17.59 13.59 6.74
C PHE A 803 17.92 14.87 7.50
N ARG A 804 17.52 16.01 6.96
CA ARG A 804 17.74 17.32 7.58
C ARG A 804 16.43 18.08 7.62
N GLU A 805 16.05 18.54 8.80
CA GLU A 805 14.74 19.15 9.05
C GLU A 805 14.91 20.61 9.51
N GLU A 806 14.24 21.53 8.82
CA GLU A 806 14.26 22.97 9.09
C GLU A 806 13.07 23.65 8.40
N PRO A 807 12.61 24.82 8.85
CA PRO A 807 11.52 25.03 9.80
C PRO A 807 10.08 24.81 9.25
N GLU A 808 9.18 24.48 10.20
CA GLU A 808 7.75 24.84 10.27
C GLU A 808 6.72 23.85 9.70
N LEU A 809 5.67 23.58 10.51
CA LEU A 809 4.44 22.88 10.12
C LEU A 809 3.34 23.91 9.88
N GLY A 810 3.10 24.31 8.64
CA GLY A 810 2.06 25.29 8.33
C GLY A 810 0.65 24.69 8.41
N SER A 811 -0.08 24.84 9.52
CA SER A 811 -1.46 24.34 9.63
C SER A 811 -2.44 25.03 8.65
N THR A 812 -3.30 24.25 7.99
CA THR A 812 -4.42 24.75 7.17
C THR A 812 -5.65 25.01 8.06
N PRO A 813 -6.29 26.20 8.01
CA PRO A 813 -7.40 26.54 8.90
C PRO A 813 -8.75 26.01 8.37
N GLU A 814 -8.84 24.72 8.04
CA GLU A 814 -10.12 24.08 7.63
C GLU A 814 -10.65 23.03 8.62
N SER A 815 -9.99 22.81 9.77
CA SER A 815 -10.62 22.03 10.84
C SER A 815 -11.58 22.91 11.63
N HIS A 816 -12.87 22.84 11.29
CA HIS A 816 -13.95 23.21 12.20
C HIS A 816 -13.98 22.25 13.40
N SER A 817 -13.03 22.36 14.32
CA SER A 817 -13.08 21.74 15.63
C SER A 817 -12.58 22.72 16.69
N VAL A 818 -13.32 22.72 17.80
CA VAL A 818 -13.15 23.55 18.99
C VAL A 818 -11.71 23.40 19.53
N ASP A 819 -11.06 24.54 19.79
CA ASP A 819 -9.79 24.75 20.50
C ASP A 819 -8.52 24.08 19.91
N PRO A 820 -7.48 24.84 19.48
CA PRO A 820 -6.14 24.28 19.32
C PRO A 820 -5.54 24.02 20.71
N ILE A 821 -5.59 22.77 21.16
CA ILE A 821 -4.94 22.28 22.37
C ILE A 821 -3.41 22.38 22.17
N PRO A 822 -2.61 22.77 23.19
CA PRO A 822 -1.15 22.71 23.10
C PRO A 822 -0.72 21.26 22.83
N ALA A 823 0.02 21.03 21.75
CA ALA A 823 0.60 19.74 21.40
C ALA A 823 2.09 19.71 21.76
N ASP A 824 2.61 18.52 22.05
CA ASP A 824 4.02 18.18 22.23
C ASP A 824 4.53 17.33 21.03
N PRO A 825 4.63 17.91 19.82
CA PRO A 825 4.91 17.15 18.59
C PRO A 825 6.32 16.55 18.52
N TYR A 826 6.39 15.33 17.96
CA TYR A 826 7.62 14.69 17.48
C TYR A 826 7.36 13.96 16.16
N ALA A 827 8.43 13.66 15.42
CA ALA A 827 8.38 12.95 14.15
C ALA A 827 9.10 11.60 14.23
N ILE A 828 8.54 10.58 13.58
CA ILE A 828 9.18 9.30 13.30
C ILE A 828 9.49 9.26 11.81
N VAL A 829 10.78 9.10 11.49
CA VAL A 829 11.27 9.00 10.11
C VAL A 829 11.65 7.56 9.83
N SER A 830 11.00 6.95 8.86
CA SER A 830 11.21 5.56 8.46
C SER A 830 11.78 5.48 7.04
N PHE A 831 12.86 4.72 6.88
CA PHE A 831 13.47 4.43 5.59
C PHE A 831 13.96 2.99 5.51
N LEU A 832 13.34 2.21 4.61
CA LEU A 832 13.59 0.78 4.47
C LEU A 832 13.52 0.05 5.82
N HIS A 833 14.62 -0.57 6.26
CA HIS A 833 14.69 -1.42 7.44
C HIS A 833 15.14 -0.67 8.71
N GLN A 834 15.10 0.67 8.70
CA GLN A 834 15.48 1.51 9.83
C GLN A 834 14.44 2.61 10.06
N SER A 835 14.22 2.98 11.33
CA SER A 835 13.49 4.19 11.71
C SER A 835 14.22 4.94 12.82
N GLN A 836 13.98 6.25 12.90
CA GLN A 836 14.53 7.13 13.94
C GLN A 836 13.45 8.13 14.38
N LYS A 837 13.55 8.61 15.63
CA LYS A 837 12.63 9.56 16.24
C LYS A 837 13.32 10.91 16.49
N THR A 838 12.64 12.02 16.22
CA THR A 838 13.12 13.37 16.54
C THR A 838 12.90 13.71 18.02
N VAL A 839 13.47 14.82 18.47
CA VAL A 839 13.18 15.36 19.81
C VAL A 839 11.72 15.79 19.95
N VAL A 840 11.18 15.70 21.17
CA VAL A 840 9.82 16.18 21.47
C VAL A 840 9.87 17.67 21.76
N GLU A 841 9.17 18.48 20.96
CA GLU A 841 9.04 19.92 21.18
C GLU A 841 7.78 20.22 21.98
N LYS A 842 7.87 20.96 23.08
CA LYS A 842 6.75 21.13 24.01
C LYS A 842 5.87 22.33 23.68
N ASN A 843 4.55 22.18 23.82
CA ASN A 843 3.53 23.22 23.71
C ASN A 843 3.61 24.04 22.41
N THR A 844 3.73 23.37 21.26
CA THR A 844 3.80 24.03 19.95
C THR A 844 2.99 23.29 18.89
N LEU A 845 2.35 24.05 17.99
CA LEU A 845 1.71 23.52 16.79
C LEU A 845 2.59 23.71 15.53
N ASN A 846 3.73 24.38 15.68
CA ASN A 846 4.72 24.62 14.63
C ASN A 846 6.09 24.18 15.17
N PRO A 847 6.35 22.86 15.29
CA PRO A 847 7.64 22.37 15.78
C PRO A 847 8.79 22.84 14.89
N THR A 848 9.94 23.10 15.51
CA THR A 848 11.20 23.38 14.82
C THR A 848 12.28 22.51 15.45
N TRP A 849 12.48 21.32 14.88
CA TRP A 849 13.43 20.34 15.42
C TRP A 849 14.89 20.75 15.20
N ASP A 850 15.23 21.39 14.07
CA ASP A 850 16.61 21.73 13.64
C ASP A 850 17.57 20.53 13.81
N GLN A 851 17.08 19.35 13.42
CA GLN A 851 17.72 18.07 13.67
C GLN A 851 18.11 17.41 12.35
N THR A 852 19.29 16.80 12.34
CA THR A 852 19.75 15.90 11.28
C THR A 852 19.69 14.46 11.79
N LEU A 853 18.95 13.59 11.09
CA LEU A 853 18.94 12.14 11.34
C LEU A 853 19.81 11.48 10.27
N ILE A 854 20.72 10.59 10.70
CA ILE A 854 21.66 9.91 9.81
C ILE A 854 21.42 8.42 9.89
N PHE A 855 21.07 7.81 8.76
CA PHE A 855 20.91 6.37 8.63
C PHE A 855 22.15 5.80 7.96
N TYR A 856 22.96 5.08 8.75
CA TYR A 856 24.21 4.47 8.27
C TYR A 856 23.97 3.05 7.73
N GLU A 857 24.85 2.63 6.83
CA GLU A 857 24.95 1.24 6.33
C GLU A 857 23.66 0.66 5.73
N ILE A 858 22.89 1.45 4.97
CA ILE A 858 21.69 0.95 4.32
C ILE A 858 22.06 0.17 3.06
N GLU A 859 21.87 -1.15 3.09
CA GLU A 859 22.06 -1.99 1.91
C GLU A 859 20.81 -2.01 1.03
N ILE A 860 20.95 -1.56 -0.22
CA ILE A 860 19.90 -1.65 -1.24
C ILE A 860 20.36 -2.60 -2.33
N PHE A 861 19.59 -3.66 -2.55
CA PHE A 861 19.81 -4.67 -3.58
C PHE A 861 19.04 -4.31 -4.85
N GLY A 862 19.66 -4.55 -6.01
CA GLY A 862 19.12 -4.18 -7.32
C GLY A 862 20.09 -3.31 -8.11
N ASN A 863 19.74 -3.01 -9.35
CA ASN A 863 20.51 -2.09 -10.19
C ASN A 863 20.52 -0.67 -9.60
N PRO A 864 21.69 -0.03 -9.37
CA PRO A 864 21.75 1.35 -8.88
C PRO A 864 21.01 2.37 -9.75
N ARG A 865 20.91 2.12 -11.07
CA ARG A 865 20.14 2.99 -11.98
C ARG A 865 18.65 2.93 -11.68
N ASP A 866 18.10 1.74 -11.51
CA ASP A 866 16.69 1.53 -11.13
C ASP A 866 16.39 2.14 -9.75
N VAL A 867 17.34 2.08 -8.81
CA VAL A 867 17.24 2.75 -7.51
C VAL A 867 17.26 4.27 -7.68
N ALA A 868 18.02 4.80 -8.64
CA ALA A 868 18.06 6.22 -8.92
C ALA A 868 16.76 6.73 -9.58
N GLU A 869 16.17 5.94 -10.47
CA GLU A 869 14.90 6.26 -11.14
C GLU A 869 13.69 6.13 -10.19
N SER A 870 13.72 5.13 -9.30
CA SER A 870 12.63 4.83 -8.36
C SER A 870 13.21 4.57 -6.96
N PRO A 871 13.70 5.61 -6.26
CA PRO A 871 14.26 5.44 -4.93
C PRO A 871 13.20 5.00 -3.91
N PRO A 872 13.58 4.30 -2.83
CA PRO A 872 12.64 3.99 -1.76
C PRO A 872 12.01 5.27 -1.20
N ASN A 873 10.70 5.24 -0.93
CA ASN A 873 10.03 6.35 -0.29
C ASN A 873 10.46 6.46 1.18
N ILE A 874 10.64 7.69 1.64
CA ILE A 874 10.84 8.03 3.05
C ILE A 874 9.49 8.39 3.63
N LEU A 875 9.21 7.87 4.82
CA LEU A 875 7.99 8.21 5.52
C LEU A 875 8.29 9.03 6.76
N VAL A 876 7.58 10.15 6.92
CA VAL A 876 7.63 10.96 8.13
C VAL A 876 6.25 10.97 8.76
N GLU A 877 6.15 10.52 10.01
CA GLU A 877 4.91 10.50 10.77
C GLU A 877 5.02 11.39 11.99
N ILE A 878 4.05 12.29 12.16
CA ILE A 878 4.02 13.28 13.22
C ILE A 878 3.02 12.83 14.27
N TYR A 879 3.44 12.83 15.53
CA TYR A 879 2.65 12.45 16.68
C TYR A 879 2.73 13.52 17.77
N ASP A 880 1.66 13.66 18.54
CA ASP A 880 1.60 14.45 19.75
C ASP A 880 1.97 13.56 20.95
N HIS A 881 2.96 13.96 21.76
CA HIS A 881 3.39 13.17 22.89
C HIS A 881 2.49 13.37 24.12
N ASP A 882 1.89 12.28 24.60
CA ASP A 882 1.04 12.28 25.78
C ASP A 882 1.73 11.63 26.99
N THR A 883 1.81 12.35 28.12
CA THR A 883 2.50 11.84 29.33
C THR A 883 1.75 10.70 30.01
N TYR A 884 0.41 10.68 29.93
CA TYR A 884 -0.44 9.72 30.63
C TYR A 884 -1.36 8.92 29.69
N GLY A 885 -1.15 9.05 28.37
CA GLY A 885 -1.96 8.47 27.31
C GLY A 885 -1.12 7.85 26.20
N ALA A 886 -1.77 7.39 25.13
CA ALA A 886 -1.07 6.97 23.92
C ALA A 886 -0.91 8.17 22.99
N ASP A 887 0.30 8.36 22.46
CA ASP A 887 0.63 9.47 21.57
C ASP A 887 -0.38 9.60 20.40
N GLU A 888 -0.88 10.82 20.14
CA GLU A 888 -1.92 11.06 19.12
C GLU A 888 -1.31 11.25 17.74
N PHE A 889 -1.80 10.54 16.72
CA PHE A 889 -1.37 10.73 15.33
C PHE A 889 -1.85 12.07 14.75
N MET A 890 -0.91 12.95 14.40
CA MET A 890 -1.19 14.29 13.84
C MET A 890 -1.21 14.28 12.31
N GLY A 891 -0.42 13.43 11.67
CA GLY A 891 -0.38 13.33 10.20
C GLY A 891 0.88 12.66 9.68
N ARG A 892 0.92 12.43 8.37
CA ARG A 892 2.05 11.75 7.71
C ARG A 892 2.42 12.43 6.40
N CYS A 893 3.69 12.36 6.07
CA CYS A 893 4.25 12.77 4.80
C CYS A 893 4.98 11.60 4.11
N ILE A 894 4.81 11.48 2.78
CA ILE A 894 5.55 10.53 1.93
C ILE A 894 6.51 11.36 1.07
N CYS A 895 7.81 11.15 1.27
CA CYS A 895 8.86 11.92 0.62
C CYS A 895 9.73 11.03 -0.29
N ARG A 896 10.38 11.62 -1.29
CA ARG A 896 11.40 10.95 -2.12
C ARG A 896 12.77 11.56 -1.82
N PRO A 897 13.82 10.73 -1.63
CA PRO A 897 15.17 11.26 -1.47
C PRO A 897 15.71 11.88 -2.75
N SER A 898 16.56 12.89 -2.60
CA SER A 898 17.44 13.39 -3.65
C SER A 898 18.76 12.63 -3.66
N LEU A 899 19.26 12.34 -4.86
CA LEU A 899 20.59 11.74 -5.09
C LEU A 899 21.66 12.81 -5.32
N GLU A 900 21.29 14.09 -5.32
CA GLU A 900 22.21 15.21 -5.46
C GLU A 900 22.99 15.43 -4.16
N ARG A 901 24.30 15.69 -4.27
CA ARG A 901 25.21 15.93 -3.12
C ARG A 901 24.94 17.24 -2.35
N SER A 902 23.90 17.99 -2.72
CA SER A 902 23.51 19.27 -2.09
C SER A 902 21.97 19.41 -2.11
N PRO A 903 21.24 18.62 -1.30
CA PRO A 903 19.79 18.67 -1.30
C PRO A 903 19.28 20.02 -0.79
N ARG A 904 18.23 20.54 -1.41
CA ARG A 904 17.55 21.77 -0.98
C ARG A 904 16.32 21.43 -0.15
N LEU A 905 16.01 22.31 0.81
CA LEU A 905 14.78 22.23 1.58
C LEU A 905 13.57 22.36 0.66
N SER A 906 12.63 21.44 0.83
CA SER A 906 11.40 21.36 0.05
C SER A 906 10.20 21.17 0.98
N TRP A 907 9.09 21.84 0.65
CA TRP A 907 7.82 21.69 1.34
C TRP A 907 7.13 20.42 0.90
N TYR A 908 6.71 19.60 1.85
CA TYR A 908 5.96 18.37 1.61
C TYR A 908 4.63 18.37 2.36
N PRO A 909 3.50 18.05 1.71
CA PRO A 909 2.21 18.07 2.37
C PRO A 909 2.08 16.95 3.42
N VAL A 910 1.56 17.31 4.58
CA VAL A 910 1.21 16.42 5.69
C VAL A 910 -0.26 16.09 5.60
N LEU A 911 -0.56 14.80 5.45
CA LEU A 911 -1.90 14.29 5.24
C LEU A 911 -2.41 13.56 6.49
N LYS A 912 -3.65 13.86 6.90
CA LYS A 912 -4.42 13.09 7.89
C LYS A 912 -5.75 12.69 7.25
N SER A 913 -6.00 11.38 7.14
CA SER A 913 -7.21 10.82 6.51
C SER A 913 -7.49 11.38 5.10
N GLY A 914 -6.44 11.58 4.30
CA GLY A 914 -6.53 12.09 2.92
C GLY A 914 -6.70 13.62 2.80
N ARG A 915 -6.77 14.35 3.91
CA ARG A 915 -6.83 15.82 3.91
C ARG A 915 -5.47 16.40 4.26
N ASN A 916 -5.08 17.48 3.56
CA ASN A 916 -3.89 18.24 3.91
C ASN A 916 -4.14 19.02 5.20
N VAL A 917 -3.43 18.65 6.26
CA VAL A 917 -3.50 19.27 7.59
C VAL A 917 -2.32 20.19 7.90
N GLY A 918 -1.27 20.13 7.09
CA GLY A 918 -0.14 21.05 7.15
C GLY A 918 0.97 20.69 6.17
N GLU A 919 2.11 21.37 6.24
CA GLU A 919 3.25 21.12 5.35
C GLU A 919 4.52 20.95 6.16
N LEU A 920 5.38 19.98 5.82
CA LEU A 920 6.67 19.72 6.43
C LEU A 920 7.78 20.27 5.53
N LEU A 921 8.67 21.11 6.07
CA LEU A 921 9.88 21.53 5.37
C LEU A 921 11.05 20.62 5.75
N ALA A 922 11.60 19.92 4.75
CA ALA A 922 12.69 18.97 4.97
C ALA A 922 13.58 18.82 3.73
N ALA A 923 14.76 18.26 3.93
CA ALA A 923 15.67 17.82 2.88
C ALA A 923 16.11 16.37 3.11
N PHE A 924 16.06 15.58 2.05
CA PHE A 924 16.39 14.15 2.08
C PHE A 924 17.51 13.85 1.09
N GLU A 925 18.65 13.38 1.57
CA GLU A 925 19.84 13.06 0.78
C GLU A 925 20.12 11.57 0.81
N LEU A 926 20.18 10.91 -0.34
CA LEU A 926 20.59 9.51 -0.47
C LEU A 926 21.95 9.44 -1.17
N ILE A 927 22.99 9.12 -0.39
CA ILE A 927 24.38 9.08 -0.85
C ILE A 927 24.78 7.63 -1.11
N GLN A 928 25.26 7.35 -2.34
CA GLN A 928 25.84 6.05 -2.68
C GLN A 928 27.27 5.96 -2.16
N ARG A 929 27.64 4.84 -1.52
CA ARG A 929 29.04 4.58 -1.15
C ARG A 929 29.81 4.04 -2.35
N GLU A 930 31.02 4.56 -2.58
CA GLU A 930 31.85 4.19 -3.74
C GLU A 930 32.46 2.78 -3.62
N LYS A 931 32.64 2.27 -2.39
CA LYS A 931 33.06 0.87 -2.16
C LYS A 931 31.87 -0.09 -2.18
N VAL A 932 31.74 -0.84 -3.28
CA VAL A 932 30.90 -2.04 -3.35
C VAL A 932 31.45 -3.06 -2.34
N ARG A 933 30.70 -3.39 -1.29
CA ARG A 933 30.99 -4.57 -0.47
C ARG A 933 30.66 -5.79 -1.32
N CYS A 934 31.65 -6.37 -2.00
CA CYS A 934 31.53 -7.75 -2.50
C CYS A 934 31.33 -8.65 -1.27
N ILE A 935 30.22 -9.36 -1.18
CA ILE A 935 29.96 -10.29 -0.08
C ILE A 935 30.96 -11.45 -0.22
N PRO A 936 31.93 -11.64 0.70
CA PRO A 936 32.79 -12.81 0.69
C PRO A 936 31.92 -14.02 1.04
N GLY A 937 31.71 -14.94 0.09
CA GLY A 937 30.94 -16.17 0.31
C GLY A 937 29.73 -16.41 -0.60
N ALA A 938 29.45 -15.53 -1.59
CA ALA A 938 28.46 -15.83 -2.64
C ALA A 938 28.94 -16.88 -3.66
N GLY A 939 30.19 -17.35 -3.55
CA GLY A 939 30.71 -18.52 -4.24
C GLY A 939 31.68 -19.26 -3.32
N ASN A 940 31.18 -20.29 -2.63
CA ASN A 940 31.92 -21.48 -2.22
C ASN A 940 30.96 -22.53 -1.63
N ALA A 941 30.16 -23.09 -2.52
CA ALA A 941 29.97 -24.53 -2.54
C ALA A 941 30.00 -24.88 -4.02
N LEU A 942 31.21 -25.17 -4.53
CA LEU A 942 31.56 -25.89 -5.75
C LEU A 942 33.00 -25.50 -6.11
N GLU A 943 33.95 -26.32 -5.66
CA GLU A 943 35.23 -26.44 -6.34
C GLU A 943 34.96 -26.82 -7.81
N LEU A 944 35.49 -26.04 -8.75
CA LEU A 944 35.76 -26.50 -10.12
C LEU A 944 37.17 -26.04 -10.52
N PRO A 945 37.89 -26.81 -11.34
CA PRO A 945 39.34 -26.73 -11.46
C PRO A 945 39.79 -25.65 -12.45
N PHE A 946 40.90 -24.98 -12.12
CA PHE A 946 41.87 -24.34 -13.03
C PHE A 946 41.41 -23.21 -13.98
N PHE A 947 41.76 -21.98 -13.61
CA PHE A 947 42.39 -21.00 -14.52
C PHE A 947 43.40 -20.13 -13.70
N PRO A 948 44.70 -20.11 -14.04
CA PRO A 948 45.69 -19.36 -13.27
C PRO A 948 45.78 -17.91 -13.74
N GLY A 949 45.69 -16.96 -12.79
CA GLY A 949 46.28 -15.63 -12.95
C GLY A 949 45.36 -14.44 -12.68
N ILE A 950 45.03 -14.16 -11.41
CA ILE A 950 44.87 -12.79 -10.90
C ILE A 950 45.42 -12.76 -9.48
N HIS A 951 46.43 -11.91 -9.26
CA HIS A 951 47.13 -11.72 -7.98
C HIS A 951 46.20 -11.14 -6.90
N LEU A 952 46.18 -11.79 -5.73
CA LEU A 952 45.57 -11.30 -4.50
C LEU A 952 46.40 -10.13 -3.95
N PHE A 953 45.90 -8.90 -3.98
CA PHE A 953 46.50 -7.79 -3.21
C PHE A 953 45.97 -7.83 -1.78
N GLN A 954 46.90 -7.91 -0.82
CA GLN A 954 46.66 -7.77 0.62
C GLN A 954 45.93 -6.46 0.95
N PHE A 955 44.76 -6.55 1.58
CA PHE A 955 44.10 -5.40 2.20
C PHE A 955 44.65 -5.19 3.63
N SER A 956 45.32 -4.06 3.84
CA SER A 956 45.56 -3.48 5.16
C SER A 956 44.29 -2.77 5.68
N PRO A 957 44.00 -2.78 7.00
CA PRO A 957 42.86 -2.08 7.58
C PRO A 957 43.15 -0.57 7.58
N SER A 958 42.66 0.15 6.57
CA SER A 958 42.59 1.62 6.58
C SER A 958 41.12 2.05 6.63
N SER A 959 40.86 3.04 7.49
CA SER A 959 39.57 3.61 7.90
C SER A 959 38.40 3.46 6.92
N ALA A 960 37.28 2.91 7.41
CA ALA A 960 36.07 2.61 6.63
C ALA A 960 35.21 3.84 6.22
N ASP A 961 35.60 5.07 6.59
CA ASP A 961 34.76 6.27 6.51
C ASP A 961 35.24 7.37 5.55
N SER A 962 36.19 7.09 4.63
CA SER A 962 36.75 8.12 3.73
C SER A 962 35.77 8.76 2.75
N ASP A 963 34.64 8.09 2.46
CA ASP A 963 33.76 8.44 1.34
C ASP A 963 32.47 9.17 1.78
N LEU A 964 32.24 9.31 3.09
CA LEU A 964 31.07 9.98 3.65
C LEU A 964 31.44 11.40 4.10
N PRO A 965 30.55 12.39 3.94
CA PRO A 965 30.77 13.70 4.54
C PRO A 965 30.87 13.56 6.06
N TYR A 966 31.75 14.35 6.68
CA TYR A 966 31.86 14.40 8.14
C TYR A 966 30.47 14.66 8.76
N PRO A 967 30.09 13.92 9.82
CA PRO A 967 28.82 14.15 10.47
C PRO A 967 28.74 15.60 10.98
N PRO A 968 27.55 16.24 10.95
CA PRO A 968 27.38 17.59 11.46
C PRO A 968 27.75 17.69 12.95
N PRO A 969 27.97 18.90 13.49
CA PRO A 969 28.17 19.07 14.93
C PRO A 969 26.94 18.59 15.72
N GLN A 970 27.18 17.98 16.87
CA GLN A 970 26.13 17.52 17.79
C GLN A 970 25.76 18.61 18.80
N ARG A 971 24.46 18.79 19.05
CA ARG A 971 23.94 19.63 20.16
C ARG A 971 23.91 18.86 21.47
N GLU A 972 23.46 17.60 21.38
CA GLU A 972 23.32 16.62 22.47
C GLU A 972 23.78 15.24 21.95
N PRO A 973 24.05 14.24 22.81
CA PRO A 973 24.42 12.91 22.36
C PRO A 973 23.41 12.35 21.34
N ASN A 974 23.89 12.01 20.14
CA ASN A 974 23.08 11.53 19.01
C ASN A 974 22.07 12.54 18.40
N VAL A 975 22.17 13.84 18.72
CA VAL A 975 21.35 14.91 18.12
C VAL A 975 22.25 15.82 17.28
N TYR A 976 22.22 15.64 15.95
CA TYR A 976 23.02 16.40 15.00
C TYR A 976 22.29 17.67 14.55
N VAL A 977 23.01 18.78 14.42
CA VAL A 977 22.47 20.07 13.95
C VAL A 977 22.51 20.16 12.43
N VAL A 978 21.54 20.84 11.80
CA VAL A 978 21.55 21.07 10.35
C VAL A 978 22.77 21.93 9.94
N PRO A 979 23.56 21.54 8.91
CA PRO A 979 24.70 22.32 8.43
C PRO A 979 24.32 23.70 7.87
N GLN A 980 25.17 24.71 8.10
CA GLN A 980 24.92 26.10 7.67
C GLN A 980 24.71 26.28 6.16
N GLY A 981 25.29 25.43 5.31
CA GLY A 981 25.16 25.54 3.86
C GLY A 981 23.79 25.17 3.29
N ILE A 982 22.93 24.53 4.10
CA ILE A 982 21.57 24.14 3.71
C ILE A 982 20.53 25.09 4.34
N LYS A 983 20.90 25.75 5.44
CA LYS A 983 20.03 26.70 6.12
C LYS A 983 19.72 27.90 5.21
N PRO A 984 18.45 28.36 5.15
CA PRO A 984 18.11 29.59 4.48
C PRO A 984 18.97 30.74 5.02
N VAL A 985 19.52 31.53 4.10
CA VAL A 985 20.30 32.71 4.50
C VAL A 985 19.35 33.72 5.14
N LEU A 986 19.52 33.96 6.43
CA LEU A 986 18.69 34.90 7.17
C LEU A 986 19.16 36.35 6.95
N GLN A 987 18.21 37.24 6.73
CA GLN A 987 18.39 38.68 6.71
C GLN A 987 17.63 39.33 7.88
N ARG A 988 18.14 40.47 8.33
CA ARG A 988 17.49 41.25 9.39
C ARG A 988 16.29 41.98 8.80
N THR A 989 15.10 41.62 9.23
CA THR A 989 13.84 42.19 8.74
C THR A 989 13.12 42.88 9.88
N ALA A 990 12.73 44.13 9.65
CA ALA A 990 11.85 44.87 10.55
C ALA A 990 10.40 44.63 10.11
N ILE A 991 9.55 44.20 11.05
CA ILE A 991 8.12 44.02 10.81
C ILE A 991 7.40 45.09 11.64
N GLU A 992 6.72 46.00 10.95
CA GLU A 992 5.86 47.01 11.54
C GLU A 992 4.39 46.59 11.38
N ILE A 993 3.67 46.51 12.50
CA ILE A 993 2.28 46.05 12.55
C ILE A 993 1.41 47.18 13.08
N LEU A 994 0.45 47.61 12.25
CA LEU A 994 -0.54 48.64 12.61
C LEU A 994 -1.83 47.99 13.15
N ALA A 995 -1.89 47.81 14.46
CA ALA A 995 -3.03 47.23 15.18
C ALA A 995 -4.01 48.32 15.68
N TRP A 996 -5.07 48.59 14.93
CA TRP A 996 -6.03 49.65 15.25
C TRP A 996 -7.05 49.28 16.34
N GLY A 997 -7.58 48.06 16.32
CA GLY A 997 -8.58 47.61 17.30
C GLY A 997 -9.22 46.28 16.96
N LEU A 998 -10.04 45.76 17.88
CA LEU A 998 -10.76 44.49 17.76
C LEU A 998 -12.26 44.73 17.74
N ARG A 999 -13.04 44.03 16.92
CA ARG A 999 -14.50 44.18 16.83
C ARG A 999 -15.19 42.82 16.82
N ASN A 1000 -16.47 42.80 17.20
CA ASN A 1000 -17.35 41.63 17.08
C ASN A 1000 -16.80 40.33 17.72
N LEU A 1001 -16.07 40.45 18.84
CA LEU A 1001 -15.56 39.28 19.56
C LEU A 1001 -16.71 38.48 20.18
N LYS A 1002 -16.78 37.18 19.85
CA LYS A 1002 -17.75 36.25 20.42
C LYS A 1002 -17.42 35.92 21.88
N SER A 1003 -18.42 35.49 22.65
CA SER A 1003 -18.19 34.93 23.98
C SER A 1003 -17.35 33.66 23.90
N PHE A 1004 -16.37 33.53 24.79
CA PHE A 1004 -15.48 32.37 24.86
C PHE A 1004 -15.69 31.65 26.20
N GLN A 1005 -15.95 30.34 26.16
CA GLN A 1005 -16.30 29.52 27.33
C GLN A 1005 -17.45 30.12 28.15
N LEU A 1006 -18.57 30.44 27.49
CA LEU A 1006 -19.78 31.03 28.07
C LEU A 1006 -19.60 32.42 28.72
N ALA A 1007 -18.41 33.02 28.64
CA ALA A 1007 -18.12 34.35 29.18
C ALA A 1007 -17.85 35.36 28.05
N SER A 1008 -18.33 36.60 28.21
CA SER A 1008 -18.02 37.67 27.25
C SER A 1008 -16.57 38.12 27.38
N VAL A 1009 -15.88 38.25 26.25
CA VAL A 1009 -14.53 38.84 26.18
C VAL A 1009 -14.62 40.32 26.53
N THR A 1010 -13.82 40.77 27.50
CA THR A 1010 -13.88 42.15 28.01
C THR A 1010 -12.54 42.87 27.92
N SER A 1011 -11.43 42.16 28.17
CA SER A 1011 -10.10 42.79 28.25
C SER A 1011 -9.07 42.12 27.31
N PRO A 1012 -9.25 42.19 25.98
CA PRO A 1012 -8.38 41.52 25.04
C PRO A 1012 -7.05 42.26 24.80
N SER A 1013 -6.01 41.50 24.45
CA SER A 1013 -4.73 41.99 23.89
C SER A 1013 -4.37 41.19 22.63
N LEU A 1014 -3.61 41.78 21.72
CA LEU A 1014 -3.07 41.11 20.53
C LEU A 1014 -1.65 40.62 20.82
N LEU A 1015 -1.36 39.36 20.54
CA LEU A 1015 -0.03 38.78 20.53
C LEU A 1015 0.33 38.43 19.09
N VAL A 1016 1.47 38.95 18.62
CA VAL A 1016 2.01 38.65 17.28
C VAL A 1016 3.25 37.81 17.43
N GLU A 1017 3.34 36.71 16.68
CA GLU A 1017 4.46 35.78 16.69
C GLU A 1017 4.97 35.58 15.26
N CYS A 1018 6.29 35.67 15.06
CA CYS A 1018 6.93 35.41 13.77
C CYS A 1018 8.41 35.06 13.99
N GLY A 1019 8.90 33.98 13.36
CA GLY A 1019 10.30 33.57 13.43
C GLY A 1019 10.85 33.41 14.85
N GLY A 1020 10.03 32.84 15.76
CA GLY A 1020 10.38 32.65 17.18
C GLY A 1020 10.33 33.91 18.05
N GLN A 1021 10.14 35.10 17.47
CA GLN A 1021 9.97 36.36 18.20
C GLN A 1021 8.50 36.64 18.47
N ARG A 1022 8.21 37.34 19.57
CA ARG A 1022 6.83 37.67 19.98
C ARG A 1022 6.74 39.13 20.40
N VAL A 1023 5.70 39.82 19.94
CA VAL A 1023 5.36 41.18 20.37
C VAL A 1023 3.90 41.23 20.79
N GLN A 1024 3.62 41.77 21.97
CA GLN A 1024 2.28 41.86 22.53
C GLN A 1024 1.84 43.32 22.64
N SER A 1025 0.59 43.60 22.27
CA SER A 1025 -0.02 44.92 22.44
C SER A 1025 -0.47 45.18 23.88
N SER A 1026 -0.75 46.44 24.18
CA SER A 1026 -1.43 46.84 25.42
C SER A 1026 -2.80 46.18 25.54
N VAL A 1027 -3.19 45.80 26.76
CA VAL A 1027 -4.52 45.27 27.05
C VAL A 1027 -5.58 46.35 26.85
N ILE A 1028 -6.57 46.08 26.00
CA ILE A 1028 -7.77 46.92 25.89
C ILE A 1028 -8.56 46.77 27.19
N LYS A 1029 -8.70 47.85 27.99
CA LYS A 1029 -9.36 47.78 29.31
C LYS A 1029 -10.82 47.36 29.25
N ASN A 1030 -11.55 47.76 28.21
CA ASN A 1030 -12.93 47.36 27.97
C ASN A 1030 -13.29 47.48 26.49
N VAL A 1031 -13.25 46.35 25.79
CA VAL A 1031 -13.50 46.30 24.33
C VAL A 1031 -14.91 46.74 23.93
N LYS A 1032 -15.90 46.64 24.83
CA LYS A 1032 -17.27 47.11 24.55
C LYS A 1032 -17.39 48.63 24.59
N LYS A 1033 -16.53 49.31 25.35
CA LYS A 1033 -16.54 50.78 25.49
C LYS A 1033 -15.58 51.46 24.51
N ASN A 1034 -14.34 50.98 24.46
CA ASN A 1034 -13.34 51.43 23.50
C ASN A 1034 -12.67 50.19 22.89
N PRO A 1035 -13.01 49.85 21.65
CA PRO A 1035 -12.48 48.66 20.99
C PRO A 1035 -11.10 48.87 20.32
N ASN A 1036 -10.46 50.03 20.50
CA ASN A 1036 -9.15 50.35 19.92
C ASN A 1036 -7.99 50.11 20.90
N PHE A 1037 -6.80 49.83 20.35
CA PHE A 1037 -5.58 49.78 21.15
C PHE A 1037 -5.08 51.19 21.45
N ASP A 1038 -4.49 51.39 22.64
CA ASP A 1038 -3.91 52.67 23.03
C ASP A 1038 -2.61 52.97 22.24
N VAL A 1039 -1.87 51.91 21.89
CA VAL A 1039 -0.69 51.94 21.02
C VAL A 1039 -0.97 51.08 19.80
N CYS A 1040 -1.08 51.74 18.63
CA CYS A 1040 -1.42 51.06 17.38
C CYS A 1040 -0.21 50.50 16.62
N VAL A 1041 1.02 50.89 16.97
CA VAL A 1041 2.24 50.44 16.27
C VAL A 1041 2.93 49.40 17.13
N LEU A 1042 3.04 48.17 16.61
CA LEU A 1042 3.91 47.14 17.16
C LEU A 1042 5.09 46.99 16.21
N PHE A 1043 6.29 46.94 16.79
CA PHE A 1043 7.52 46.77 16.03
C PHE A 1043 8.20 45.52 16.53
N MET A 1044 8.60 44.64 15.60
CA MET A 1044 9.43 43.49 15.92
C MET A 1044 10.57 43.37 14.92
N GLU A 1045 11.75 43.08 15.45
CA GLU A 1045 12.93 42.82 14.65
C GLU A 1045 13.17 41.31 14.61
N VAL A 1046 13.13 40.73 13.41
CA VAL A 1046 13.21 39.29 13.20
C VAL A 1046 14.27 38.97 12.16
N ARG A 1047 14.94 37.83 12.30
CA ARG A 1047 15.80 37.29 11.25
C ARG A 1047 14.96 36.37 10.37
N LEU A 1048 14.57 36.84 9.19
CA LEU A 1048 13.78 36.06 8.24
C LEU A 1048 14.65 35.59 7.07
N PRO A 1049 14.33 34.45 6.44
CA PRO A 1049 15.00 34.04 5.21
C PRO A 1049 14.98 35.10 4.12
N LYS A 1050 16.09 35.23 3.39
CA LYS A 1050 16.18 36.09 2.20
C LYS A 1050 15.26 35.60 1.09
N GLU A 1051 15.14 34.29 0.94
CA GLU A 1051 14.22 33.66 0.00
C GLU A 1051 12.84 33.55 0.65
N SER A 1052 11.84 34.20 0.06
CA SER A 1052 10.49 34.25 0.62
C SER A 1052 9.77 32.90 0.69
N LEU A 1053 10.22 31.92 -0.11
CA LEU A 1053 9.75 30.53 -0.07
C LEU A 1053 9.89 29.89 1.32
N TYR A 1054 10.91 30.31 2.08
CA TYR A 1054 11.21 29.79 3.42
C TYR A 1054 10.73 30.73 4.53
N SER A 1055 10.10 31.87 4.19
CA SER A 1055 9.69 32.84 5.20
C SER A 1055 8.56 32.29 6.07
N PRO A 1056 8.70 32.31 7.41
CA PRO A 1056 7.63 31.85 8.29
C PRO A 1056 6.41 32.77 8.21
N PRO A 1057 5.18 32.25 8.39
CA PRO A 1057 3.99 33.05 8.57
C PRO A 1057 4.06 33.96 9.81
N ILE A 1058 3.23 35.00 9.78
CA ILE A 1058 2.93 35.81 10.98
C ILE A 1058 1.66 35.27 11.62
N ILE A 1059 1.74 34.96 12.91
CA ILE A 1059 0.61 34.48 13.71
C ILE A 1059 0.10 35.62 14.59
N LEU A 1060 -1.19 35.89 14.51
CA LEU A 1060 -1.92 36.88 15.31
C LEU A 1060 -2.86 36.16 16.28
N LYS A 1061 -2.61 36.25 17.58
CA LYS A 1061 -3.43 35.67 18.65
C LYS A 1061 -4.12 36.75 19.47
N ILE A 1062 -5.42 36.61 19.70
CA ILE A 1062 -6.18 37.47 20.61
C ILE A 1062 -6.26 36.77 21.96
N ILE A 1063 -5.76 37.42 23.01
CA ILE A 1063 -5.72 36.90 24.38
C ILE A 1063 -6.69 37.70 25.24
N ASP A 1064 -7.65 37.05 25.90
CA ASP A 1064 -8.56 37.70 26.85
C ASP A 1064 -7.95 37.68 28.26
N ASN A 1065 -7.66 38.85 28.82
CA ASN A 1065 -7.02 38.98 30.13
C ASN A 1065 -8.08 38.99 31.23
N ARG A 1066 -8.34 37.82 31.83
CA ARG A 1066 -9.39 37.66 32.86
C ARG A 1066 -8.84 37.88 34.29
N PRO A 1067 -9.72 38.16 35.27
CA PRO A 1067 -9.34 38.17 36.68
C PRO A 1067 -8.66 36.85 37.11
N PHE A 1068 -7.82 36.91 38.15
CA PHE A 1068 -7.05 35.77 38.69
C PHE A 1068 -5.98 35.19 37.74
N GLY A 1069 -5.50 35.98 36.76
CA GLY A 1069 -4.34 35.61 35.93
C GLY A 1069 -4.64 34.68 34.76
N ARG A 1070 -5.91 34.32 34.53
CA ARG A 1070 -6.30 33.44 33.42
C ARG A 1070 -6.27 34.22 32.09
N ARG A 1071 -5.57 33.67 31.08
CA ARG A 1071 -5.34 34.32 29.78
C ARG A 1071 -5.66 33.39 28.59
N PRO A 1072 -6.94 33.03 28.36
CA PRO A 1072 -7.29 32.20 27.21
C PRO A 1072 -7.05 32.94 25.89
N VAL A 1073 -6.60 32.20 24.88
CA VAL A 1073 -6.62 32.65 23.48
C VAL A 1073 -8.05 32.54 22.96
N VAL A 1074 -8.63 33.64 22.50
CA VAL A 1074 -10.04 33.74 22.08
C VAL A 1074 -10.20 33.88 20.56
N GLY A 1075 -9.09 34.02 19.83
CA GLY A 1075 -9.07 34.04 18.37
C GLY A 1075 -7.64 33.98 17.84
N GLN A 1076 -7.46 33.42 16.65
CA GLN A 1076 -6.16 33.31 15.97
C GLN A 1076 -6.33 33.57 14.47
N CYS A 1077 -5.35 34.23 13.85
CA CYS A 1077 -5.22 34.42 12.41
C CYS A 1077 -3.76 34.16 12.00
N THR A 1078 -3.53 33.59 10.83
CA THR A 1078 -2.20 33.28 10.30
C THR A 1078 -2.04 33.91 8.92
N ILE A 1079 -1.04 34.76 8.74
CA ILE A 1079 -0.66 35.38 7.46
C ILE A 1079 0.45 34.52 6.86
N ARG A 1080 0.16 33.82 5.74
CA ARG A 1080 1.04 32.78 5.18
C ARG A 1080 2.27 33.30 4.44
N SER A 1081 2.19 34.46 3.81
CA SER A 1081 3.28 35.02 3.02
C SER A 1081 3.44 36.49 3.32
N LEU A 1082 4.69 36.91 3.48
CA LEU A 1082 5.07 38.31 3.63
C LEU A 1082 5.43 38.97 2.29
N GLN A 1083 5.36 38.23 1.19
CA GLN A 1083 5.78 38.72 -0.13
C GLN A 1083 5.00 39.97 -0.56
N GLU A 1084 3.69 40.00 -0.32
CA GLU A 1084 2.82 41.13 -0.67
C GLU A 1084 3.07 42.37 0.22
N PHE A 1085 3.69 42.18 1.38
CA PHE A 1085 3.99 43.23 2.35
C PHE A 1085 5.48 43.62 2.36
N TYR A 1086 6.30 42.95 1.54
CA TYR A 1086 7.73 43.18 1.49
C TYR A 1086 8.03 44.49 0.76
N TRP A 1087 8.84 45.33 1.39
CA TRP A 1087 9.31 46.59 0.82
C TRP A 1087 10.84 46.66 0.94
N ASP A 1088 11.53 46.89 -0.18
CA ASP A 1088 12.97 47.10 -0.20
C ASP A 1088 13.28 48.61 -0.15
N PRO A 1089 13.86 49.13 0.96
CA PRO A 1089 14.20 50.54 1.08
C PRO A 1089 15.22 51.03 0.03
N SER A 1090 15.99 50.12 -0.59
CA SER A 1090 17.03 50.46 -1.57
C SER A 1090 16.49 50.75 -2.98
N GLN A 1091 15.22 50.43 -3.27
CA GLN A 1091 14.60 50.71 -4.57
C GLN A 1091 14.23 52.20 -4.80
N ARG A 1092 14.42 53.08 -3.81
CA ARG A 1092 14.11 54.52 -3.92
C ARG A 1092 15.03 55.31 -4.86
N ASP A 1093 16.25 54.84 -5.11
CA ASP A 1093 17.24 55.63 -5.86
C ASP A 1093 17.10 55.52 -7.40
N ALA A 1094 16.11 54.79 -7.92
CA ALA A 1094 15.98 54.53 -9.36
C ALA A 1094 14.83 55.27 -10.09
N GLY A 1095 14.01 56.09 -9.41
CA GLY A 1095 13.01 56.87 -10.14
C GLY A 1095 11.91 57.50 -9.28
N ALA A 1096 12.18 58.69 -8.77
CA ALA A 1096 11.12 59.62 -8.38
C ALA A 1096 11.16 60.83 -9.34
N PRO A 1097 10.08 61.12 -10.10
CA PRO A 1097 9.91 62.43 -10.70
C PRO A 1097 9.68 63.44 -9.57
N GLN A 1098 10.38 64.57 -9.65
CA GLN A 1098 10.20 65.70 -8.74
C GLN A 1098 8.72 66.10 -8.64
N GLU A 1099 8.20 66.09 -7.41
CA GLU A 1099 6.96 66.78 -7.07
C GLU A 1099 7.12 68.30 -7.31
N GLN A 1100 6.10 68.89 -7.91
CA GLN A 1100 5.84 70.33 -7.90
C GLN A 1100 4.37 70.55 -7.49
N PRO A 1101 4.07 71.72 -6.88
CA PRO A 1101 3.68 71.85 -5.47
C PRO A 1101 2.20 71.65 -5.14
#